data_AF-A0A1Q2LJH0-F1
#
_entry.id   AF-A0A1Q2LJH0-F1
#
_cell.length_a   1.000
_cell.length_b   1.000
_cell.length_c   1.000
_cell.angle_alpha   90.00
_cell.angle_beta   90.00
_cell.angle_gamma   90.00
#
_symmetry.space_group_name_H-M   'P 1'
#
loop_
_entity.id
_entity.type
_entity.pdbx_description
1 polymer ?
#
loop_
_entity_poly.entity_id
_entity_poly.type
_entity_poly.pdbx_seq_one_letter_code
_entity_poly.pdbx_strand_id
1 'polypeptide(L)'
;MSNLIHIHNNKIDIFLKDKSILDIQELESLIKAYSDSLRESNNIESQPTLDSLHSANTQVFFYSTLLTGGTESSLPHKECYFGELDASNTQSTLGLNESKPIYQLINKVDSNYIESKIDSTDSNNTLSTLHIFLNNSILTILNYSLLDSSLNIKLESKSTESKEILEREKAQKQKDSSLTAQHDNVIATAFLHPILEDNEIKCPHNGVVKLKSNKGKPFKSKGIPMILESDLINSSIVGCTNNIAGIPTPCTLISVILPSARALKKYNDDYPIMQDLVSGNVFSDKGFPLIATPKPNTFRINSPKPIDSNTQNKQKLESQINLYRPTLRLHYKITPLQKDNLPIYRLKLNDSIIESNNDTPLDSITIDIAKDTKDLHDIHNLDKALQDILSILHSNLKQSFMKEYMYKYVSLQLDSNMLLLILLIPQKIPKIYKEAYKEYHDKEYGVGRYTYVYEYCYHKDLDIKDYAKIGLDSNPSNATILTLHTAYKAQKLEVTLANGLDSILESKDKEHNTDTILTLQVINGGYEEKHWGFREETENKDTQANLLHITNKESKDSKATQENKDKQILEVYFSYGEECERLQEDSRHSSDVNLHIKTQGYDNGEEVEVRLESSNNQVLIVRGIIQDNQAVITNIFKDT
;
A
#
# COMPACT_ATOMS: atom_id res chain seq x y z
N MET A 1 12.19 -7.95 -32.12
CA MET A 1 10.90 -8.20 -31.45
C MET A 1 11.05 -7.79 -30.00
N SER A 2 10.12 -6.99 -29.47
CA SER A 2 9.97 -6.74 -28.02
C SER A 2 9.31 -7.95 -27.36
N ASN A 3 9.49 -8.11 -26.05
CA ASN A 3 8.68 -9.07 -25.29
C ASN A 3 7.26 -8.51 -25.24
N LEU A 4 6.27 -9.35 -25.53
CA LEU A 4 4.87 -8.95 -25.62
C LEU A 4 3.99 -9.97 -24.92
N ILE A 5 3.07 -9.51 -24.09
CA ILE A 5 2.02 -10.35 -23.49
C ILE A 5 0.70 -9.83 -24.05
N HIS A 6 -0.08 -10.74 -24.65
CA HIS A 6 -1.39 -10.43 -25.21
C HIS A 6 -2.46 -11.24 -24.50
N ILE A 7 -3.35 -10.55 -23.80
CA ILE A 7 -4.47 -11.16 -23.06
C ILE A 7 -5.77 -10.86 -23.80
N HIS A 8 -6.50 -11.89 -24.20
CA HIS A 8 -7.76 -11.75 -24.91
C HIS A 8 -8.65 -12.98 -24.71
N ASN A 9 -9.95 -12.80 -24.48
CA ASN A 9 -10.93 -13.90 -24.37
C ASN A 9 -10.47 -15.06 -23.46
N ASN A 10 -9.96 -14.72 -22.27
CA ASN A 10 -9.42 -15.69 -21.30
C ASN A 10 -8.17 -16.47 -21.76
N LYS A 11 -7.51 -16.03 -22.84
CA LYS A 11 -6.23 -16.56 -23.34
C LYS A 11 -5.08 -15.60 -23.08
N ILE A 12 -3.91 -16.17 -22.87
CA ILE A 12 -2.66 -15.45 -22.58
C ILE A 12 -1.60 -15.93 -23.59
N ASP A 13 -1.23 -15.06 -24.52
CA ASP A 13 -0.13 -15.32 -25.46
C ASP A 13 1.10 -14.53 -25.04
N ILE A 14 2.22 -15.21 -24.84
CA ILE A 14 3.48 -14.63 -24.36
C ILE A 14 4.52 -14.79 -25.46
N PHE A 15 5.03 -13.68 -26.00
CA PHE A 15 6.04 -13.65 -27.05
C PHE A 15 7.38 -13.22 -26.48
N LEU A 16 8.39 -14.08 -26.60
CA LEU A 16 9.71 -13.92 -25.99
C LEU A 16 10.81 -13.95 -27.06
N LYS A 17 11.87 -13.15 -26.82
CA LYS A 17 13.07 -13.05 -27.66
C LYS A 17 14.30 -13.66 -26.99
N ASP A 18 15.42 -13.73 -27.70
CA ASP A 18 16.70 -14.20 -27.14
C ASP A 18 17.09 -13.47 -25.86
N LYS A 19 17.61 -14.23 -24.90
CA LYS A 19 18.05 -13.82 -23.56
C LYS A 19 16.93 -13.20 -22.71
N SER A 20 15.67 -13.46 -23.05
CA SER A 20 14.57 -13.11 -22.16
C SER A 20 14.65 -13.93 -20.87
N ILE A 21 14.31 -13.30 -19.77
CA ILE A 21 14.08 -13.95 -18.49
C ILE A 21 12.61 -13.73 -18.17
N LEU A 22 11.87 -14.82 -17.94
CA LEU A 22 10.47 -14.78 -17.53
C LEU A 22 10.37 -15.38 -16.14
N ASP A 23 9.97 -14.59 -15.16
CA ASP A 23 9.65 -15.10 -13.82
C ASP A 23 8.15 -15.40 -13.73
N ILE A 24 7.81 -16.66 -13.47
CA ILE A 24 6.41 -17.09 -13.33
C ILE A 24 5.76 -16.38 -12.13
N GLN A 25 6.46 -16.18 -11.02
CA GLN A 25 5.89 -15.53 -9.83
C GLN A 25 5.55 -14.05 -10.08
N GLU A 26 6.40 -13.36 -10.84
CA GLU A 26 6.15 -11.99 -11.29
C GLU A 26 4.93 -11.95 -12.23
N LEU A 27 4.88 -12.88 -13.19
CA LEU A 27 3.78 -13.00 -14.15
C LEU A 27 2.43 -13.29 -13.47
N GLU A 28 2.40 -14.20 -12.50
CA GLU A 28 1.22 -14.47 -11.67
C GLU A 28 0.73 -13.21 -10.96
N SER A 29 1.65 -12.43 -10.41
CA SER A 29 1.34 -11.19 -9.69
C SER A 29 0.77 -10.12 -10.63
N LEU A 30 1.32 -10.01 -11.85
CA LEU A 30 0.81 -9.12 -12.89
C LEU A 30 -0.59 -9.54 -13.37
N ILE A 31 -0.83 -10.83 -13.59
CA ILE A 31 -2.15 -11.34 -13.98
C ILE A 31 -3.17 -11.10 -12.87
N LYS A 32 -2.79 -11.31 -11.60
CA LYS A 32 -3.66 -11.03 -10.46
C LYS A 32 -4.04 -9.55 -10.41
N ALA A 33 -3.07 -8.64 -10.52
CA ALA A 33 -3.32 -7.20 -10.53
C ALA A 33 -4.22 -6.78 -11.71
N TYR A 34 -4.03 -7.37 -12.88
CA TYR A 34 -4.87 -7.15 -14.06
C TYR A 34 -6.31 -7.66 -13.87
N SER A 35 -6.49 -8.85 -13.30
CA SER A 35 -7.81 -9.40 -12.99
C SER A 35 -8.53 -8.60 -11.91
N ASP A 36 -7.80 -8.06 -10.94
CA ASP A 36 -8.35 -7.20 -9.89
C ASP A 36 -8.80 -5.84 -10.47
N SER A 37 -8.07 -5.23 -11.40
CA SER A 37 -8.48 -3.97 -12.04
C SER A 37 -9.70 -4.12 -12.97
N LEU A 38 -9.83 -5.26 -13.66
CA LEU A 38 -11.03 -5.56 -14.47
C LEU A 38 -12.29 -5.78 -13.61
N ARG A 39 -12.15 -6.24 -12.36
CA ARG A 39 -13.27 -6.37 -11.42
C ARG A 39 -13.81 -5.02 -10.94
N GLU A 40 -12.98 -3.99 -10.93
CA GLU A 40 -13.36 -2.63 -10.52
C GLU A 40 -14.15 -1.89 -11.60
N SER A 41 -14.08 -2.32 -12.87
CA SER A 41 -14.73 -1.69 -14.02
C SER A 41 -16.07 -2.32 -14.47
N ASN A 42 -16.63 -3.28 -13.72
CA ASN A 42 -17.91 -3.97 -14.02
C ASN A 42 -18.01 -4.67 -15.40
N ASN A 43 -16.91 -4.90 -16.12
CA ASN A 43 -16.95 -5.67 -17.37
C ASN A 43 -16.98 -7.18 -17.09
N ILE A 44 -18.13 -7.83 -17.37
CA ILE A 44 -18.42 -9.24 -17.06
C ILE A 44 -18.16 -10.18 -18.27
N GLU A 45 -17.05 -10.02 -18.98
CA GLU A 45 -16.64 -11.03 -19.97
C GLU A 45 -15.33 -11.72 -19.55
N SER A 46 -15.44 -13.05 -19.37
CA SER A 46 -14.40 -14.06 -19.08
C SER A 46 -13.04 -13.55 -18.56
N GLN A 47 -12.88 -13.53 -17.23
CA GLN A 47 -11.67 -13.09 -16.54
C GLN A 47 -10.60 -14.20 -16.47
N PRO A 48 -9.31 -13.91 -16.78
CA PRO A 48 -8.20 -14.83 -16.54
C PRO A 48 -8.05 -15.11 -15.04
N THR A 49 -8.13 -16.38 -14.68
CA THR A 49 -7.80 -16.89 -13.34
C THR A 49 -6.33 -17.28 -13.27
N LEU A 50 -5.77 -17.42 -12.07
CA LEU A 50 -4.42 -17.99 -11.90
C LEU A 50 -4.30 -19.38 -12.56
N ASP A 51 -5.37 -20.18 -12.48
CA ASP A 51 -5.47 -21.48 -13.17
C ASP A 51 -5.31 -21.34 -14.69
N SER A 52 -5.68 -20.19 -15.26
CA SER A 52 -5.56 -19.94 -16.70
C SER A 52 -4.09 -19.89 -17.14
N LEU A 53 -3.17 -19.47 -16.26
CA LEU A 53 -1.73 -19.37 -16.54
C LEU A 53 -1.06 -20.73 -16.79
N HIS A 54 -1.52 -21.78 -16.12
CA HIS A 54 -0.98 -23.14 -16.24
C HIS A 54 -1.85 -24.06 -17.12
N SER A 55 -2.90 -23.51 -17.73
CA SER A 55 -3.84 -24.27 -18.56
C SER A 55 -3.56 -24.11 -20.06
N ALA A 56 -4.33 -24.84 -20.88
CA ALA A 56 -4.31 -24.71 -22.34
C ALA A 56 -4.66 -23.30 -22.86
N ASN A 57 -5.13 -22.40 -22.00
CA ASN A 57 -5.40 -21.01 -22.34
C ASN A 57 -4.13 -20.14 -22.39
N THR A 58 -2.98 -20.64 -21.92
CA THR A 58 -1.70 -19.95 -22.00
C THR A 58 -0.81 -20.57 -23.07
N GLN A 59 -0.25 -19.71 -23.93
CA GLN A 59 0.67 -20.09 -25.01
C GLN A 59 1.94 -19.24 -24.92
N VAL A 60 3.09 -19.90 -24.95
CA VAL A 60 4.38 -19.22 -24.93
C VAL A 60 5.08 -19.44 -26.27
N PHE A 61 5.45 -18.35 -26.92
CA PHE A 61 6.14 -18.34 -28.20
C PHE A 61 7.57 -17.82 -28.02
N PHE A 62 8.55 -18.65 -28.39
CA PHE A 62 9.95 -18.26 -28.48
C PHE A 62 10.35 -18.21 -29.95
N TYR A 63 10.67 -17.02 -30.47
CA TYR A 63 10.93 -16.82 -31.91
C TYR A 63 9.82 -17.37 -32.83
N SER A 64 8.56 -17.12 -32.49
CA SER A 64 7.37 -17.65 -33.19
C SER A 64 7.22 -19.18 -33.15
N THR A 65 8.05 -19.88 -32.37
CA THR A 65 7.87 -21.32 -32.10
C THR A 65 7.08 -21.47 -30.80
N LEU A 66 5.93 -22.13 -30.89
CA LEU A 66 5.13 -22.47 -29.71
C LEU A 66 5.88 -23.48 -28.83
N LEU A 67 6.01 -23.17 -27.55
CA LEU A 67 6.63 -24.02 -26.55
C LEU A 67 5.58 -24.93 -25.93
N THR A 68 5.73 -26.24 -26.11
CA THR A 68 4.82 -27.25 -25.58
C THR A 68 5.49 -28.19 -24.57
N GLY A 69 6.80 -28.09 -24.40
CA GLY A 69 7.61 -29.04 -23.66
C GLY A 69 7.98 -30.26 -24.51
N GLY A 70 8.30 -31.39 -23.86
CA GLY A 70 8.78 -32.59 -24.52
C GLY A 70 9.13 -33.72 -23.55
N THR A 71 9.67 -34.79 -24.12
CA THR A 71 10.06 -35.98 -23.36
C THR A 71 11.52 -35.90 -22.94
N GLU A 72 11.83 -36.38 -21.74
CA GLU A 72 13.22 -36.41 -21.27
C GLU A 72 14.10 -37.31 -22.13
N SER A 73 15.35 -36.90 -22.34
CA SER A 73 16.37 -37.69 -23.01
C SER A 73 16.54 -39.05 -22.35
N SER A 74 16.71 -40.09 -23.18
CA SER A 74 17.05 -41.44 -22.74
C SER A 74 18.56 -41.70 -22.70
N LEU A 75 19.39 -40.71 -23.01
CA LEU A 75 20.85 -40.88 -23.00
C LEU A 75 21.42 -40.73 -21.58
N PRO A 76 22.43 -41.54 -21.19
CA PRO A 76 23.12 -41.39 -19.91
C PRO A 76 23.77 -40.00 -19.77
N HIS A 77 23.77 -39.44 -18.56
CA HIS A 77 24.36 -38.13 -18.24
C HIS A 77 23.68 -36.92 -18.91
N LYS A 78 22.47 -37.12 -19.44
CA LYS A 78 21.61 -36.09 -20.07
C LYS A 78 20.27 -35.98 -19.35
N GLU A 79 20.27 -36.29 -18.06
CA GLU A 79 19.13 -36.12 -17.18
C GLU A 79 18.71 -34.63 -17.15
N CYS A 80 17.42 -34.38 -17.01
CA CYS A 80 16.81 -33.05 -17.03
C CYS A 80 16.92 -32.28 -18.36
N TYR A 81 17.29 -32.94 -19.47
CA TYR A 81 17.10 -32.40 -20.82
C TYR A 81 15.85 -33.01 -21.46
N PHE A 82 14.98 -32.15 -22.01
CA PHE A 82 13.70 -32.52 -22.58
C PHE A 82 13.55 -31.93 -23.98
N GLY A 83 12.78 -32.59 -24.84
CA GLY A 83 12.48 -32.10 -26.18
C GLY A 83 11.73 -33.13 -27.02
N GLU A 84 11.64 -32.88 -28.32
CA GLU A 84 11.18 -33.89 -29.27
C GLU A 84 12.27 -34.94 -29.46
N LEU A 85 11.94 -36.24 -29.37
CA LEU A 85 12.93 -37.29 -29.54
C LEU A 85 13.45 -37.34 -30.99
N ASP A 86 14.76 -37.50 -31.16
CA ASP A 86 15.34 -37.68 -32.49
C ASP A 86 15.06 -39.11 -33.00
N ALA A 87 14.00 -39.27 -33.79
CA ALA A 87 13.62 -40.55 -34.39
C ALA A 87 14.67 -41.12 -35.36
N SER A 88 15.61 -40.29 -35.85
CA SER A 88 16.62 -40.68 -36.82
C SER A 88 17.93 -41.17 -36.18
N ASN A 89 18.12 -40.95 -34.87
CA ASN A 89 19.18 -41.45 -34.00
C ASN A 89 20.61 -41.34 -34.55
N THR A 90 20.88 -40.44 -35.50
CA THR A 90 22.12 -40.45 -36.30
C THR A 90 23.01 -39.23 -36.08
N GLN A 91 22.54 -38.16 -35.41
CA GLN A 91 23.35 -36.94 -35.23
C GLN A 91 23.17 -36.17 -33.90
N SER A 92 22.15 -36.45 -33.08
CA SER A 92 21.93 -35.69 -31.83
C SER A 92 22.88 -36.09 -30.70
N THR A 93 23.51 -35.09 -30.06
CA THR A 93 24.35 -35.29 -28.86
C THR A 93 23.54 -35.46 -27.58
N LEU A 94 22.25 -35.10 -27.63
CA LEU A 94 21.31 -35.12 -26.52
C LEU A 94 20.23 -36.20 -26.68
N GLY A 95 20.16 -36.90 -27.81
CA GLY A 95 19.06 -37.83 -28.13
C GLY A 95 17.73 -37.11 -28.43
N LEU A 96 17.80 -35.79 -28.65
CA LEU A 96 16.69 -34.89 -28.91
C LEU A 96 16.86 -34.21 -30.26
N ASN A 97 15.77 -33.84 -30.91
CA ASN A 97 15.79 -33.10 -32.16
C ASN A 97 16.29 -31.66 -31.92
N GLU A 98 17.58 -31.42 -32.18
CA GLU A 98 18.23 -30.12 -31.95
C GLU A 98 17.74 -29.00 -32.89
N SER A 99 16.93 -29.32 -33.91
CA SER A 99 16.23 -28.31 -34.73
C SER A 99 14.94 -27.77 -34.08
N LYS A 100 14.54 -28.34 -32.94
CA LYS A 100 13.36 -27.99 -32.13
C LYS A 100 13.80 -27.42 -30.78
N PRO A 101 12.89 -26.79 -30.02
CA PRO A 101 13.21 -26.32 -28.68
C PRO A 101 13.69 -27.46 -27.77
N ILE A 102 14.84 -27.26 -27.14
CA ILE A 102 15.39 -28.14 -26.10
C ILE A 102 15.24 -27.44 -24.76
N TYR A 103 14.69 -28.15 -23.78
CA TYR A 103 14.43 -27.63 -22.45
C TYR A 103 15.39 -28.29 -21.46
N GLN A 104 16.12 -27.51 -20.69
CA GLN A 104 17.00 -27.98 -19.62
C GLN A 104 16.46 -27.49 -18.29
N LEU A 105 16.09 -28.43 -17.42
CA LEU A 105 15.63 -28.15 -16.07
C LEU A 105 16.84 -28.09 -15.13
N ILE A 106 17.07 -26.93 -14.53
CA ILE A 106 18.18 -26.68 -13.60
C ILE A 106 17.61 -26.61 -12.18
N ASN A 107 18.08 -27.52 -11.33
CA ASN A 107 17.77 -27.54 -9.91
C ASN A 107 18.83 -26.74 -9.14
N LYS A 108 18.41 -25.92 -8.16
CA LYS A 108 19.27 -25.02 -7.36
C LYS A 108 20.38 -25.76 -6.58
N VAL A 109 20.26 -27.08 -6.43
CA VAL A 109 21.19 -27.92 -5.63
C VAL A 109 22.57 -28.14 -6.31
N ASP A 110 22.69 -28.00 -7.64
CA ASP A 110 23.91 -28.45 -8.35
C ASP A 110 24.61 -27.41 -9.26
N SER A 111 24.51 -26.11 -8.97
CA SER A 111 25.15 -25.12 -9.86
C SER A 111 25.96 -24.05 -9.15
N ASN A 112 27.27 -24.31 -8.99
CA ASN A 112 28.37 -23.34 -8.81
C ASN A 112 28.53 -22.35 -10.01
N TYR A 113 27.49 -22.14 -10.81
CA TYR A 113 27.52 -21.32 -12.04
C TYR A 113 26.60 -20.08 -11.96
N ILE A 114 25.71 -19.98 -10.96
CA ILE A 114 24.77 -18.85 -10.80
C ILE A 114 24.98 -18.10 -9.47
N GLU A 115 26.23 -17.97 -9.01
CA GLU A 115 26.55 -17.08 -7.86
C GLU A 115 26.95 -15.66 -8.28
N SER A 116 27.02 -15.34 -9.59
CA SER A 116 27.49 -14.03 -10.04
C SER A 116 26.41 -13.06 -10.53
N LYS A 117 25.11 -13.40 -10.45
CA LYS A 117 24.05 -12.49 -10.93
C LYS A 117 22.66 -12.58 -10.29
N ILE A 118 22.44 -13.41 -9.28
CA ILE A 118 21.15 -13.50 -8.58
C ILE A 118 21.44 -13.59 -7.08
N ASP A 119 21.35 -12.47 -6.37
CA ASP A 119 21.26 -12.47 -4.91
C ASP A 119 19.90 -13.05 -4.51
N SER A 120 19.81 -14.37 -4.34
CA SER A 120 18.64 -15.01 -3.70
C SER A 120 19.10 -16.03 -2.66
N THR A 121 19.41 -15.52 -1.47
CA THR A 121 19.67 -16.28 -0.24
C THR A 121 18.40 -16.91 0.36
N ASP A 122 17.52 -17.47 -0.48
CA ASP A 122 16.38 -18.29 -0.01
C ASP A 122 16.67 -19.76 -0.28
N SER A 123 17.00 -20.47 0.80
CA SER A 123 17.32 -21.91 0.85
C SER A 123 16.08 -22.81 0.84
N ASN A 124 14.87 -22.24 0.67
CA ASN A 124 13.59 -22.96 0.73
C ASN A 124 12.83 -23.03 -0.60
N ASN A 125 13.31 -22.40 -1.68
CA ASN A 125 12.62 -22.46 -2.98
C ASN A 125 12.83 -23.84 -3.63
N THR A 126 11.74 -24.61 -3.79
CA THR A 126 11.74 -25.94 -4.41
C THR A 126 11.50 -25.91 -5.92
N LEU A 127 11.14 -24.75 -6.48
CA LEU A 127 10.89 -24.56 -7.90
C LEU A 127 12.20 -24.48 -8.69
N SER A 128 12.14 -24.89 -9.95
CA SER A 128 13.29 -25.03 -10.83
C SER A 128 13.45 -23.86 -11.79
N THR A 129 14.65 -23.71 -12.35
CA THR A 129 14.88 -22.81 -13.50
C THR A 129 14.84 -23.63 -14.78
N LEU A 130 14.05 -23.21 -15.78
CA LEU A 130 13.96 -23.87 -17.08
C LEU A 130 14.68 -23.04 -18.14
N HIS A 131 15.78 -23.58 -18.67
CA HIS A 131 16.47 -23.01 -19.82
C HIS A 131 15.92 -23.62 -21.10
N ILE A 132 15.70 -22.80 -22.12
CA ILE A 132 15.14 -23.22 -23.40
C ILE A 132 16.09 -22.78 -24.51
N PHE A 133 16.61 -23.74 -25.25
CA PHE A 133 17.54 -23.54 -26.35
C PHE A 133 16.83 -23.75 -27.69
N LEU A 134 16.97 -22.80 -28.61
CA LEU A 134 16.44 -22.92 -29.97
C LEU A 134 17.37 -22.21 -30.95
N ASN A 135 17.88 -22.95 -31.94
CA ASN A 135 18.80 -22.53 -33.03
C ASN A 135 20.17 -21.97 -32.63
N ASN A 136 20.21 -21.06 -31.66
CA ASN A 136 21.38 -20.48 -30.97
C ASN A 136 20.95 -19.45 -29.90
N SER A 137 19.65 -19.35 -29.63
CA SER A 137 19.07 -18.42 -28.67
C SER A 137 18.69 -19.16 -27.40
N ILE A 138 18.72 -18.42 -26.29
CA ILE A 138 18.37 -18.93 -24.97
C ILE A 138 17.21 -18.15 -24.40
N LEU A 139 16.29 -18.85 -23.75
CA LEU A 139 15.23 -18.28 -22.92
C LEU A 139 15.35 -18.90 -21.52
N THR A 140 15.26 -18.08 -20.49
CA THR A 140 15.27 -18.53 -19.09
C THR A 140 13.89 -18.30 -18.49
N ILE A 141 13.30 -19.34 -17.93
CA ILE A 141 12.06 -19.26 -17.15
C ILE A 141 12.40 -19.58 -15.70
N LEU A 142 12.16 -18.64 -14.79
CA LEU A 142 12.36 -18.81 -13.36
C LEU A 142 11.08 -19.33 -12.70
N ASN A 143 11.23 -20.04 -11.58
CA ASN A 143 10.13 -20.56 -10.77
C ASN A 143 9.20 -21.52 -11.54
N TYR A 144 9.78 -22.35 -12.40
CA TYR A 144 9.04 -23.38 -13.14
C TYR A 144 8.72 -24.59 -12.24
N SER A 145 7.45 -24.98 -12.19
CA SER A 145 6.99 -26.19 -11.52
C SER A 145 6.82 -27.33 -12.52
N LEU A 146 7.53 -28.43 -12.25
CA LEU A 146 7.36 -29.68 -12.98
C LEU A 146 6.01 -30.33 -12.66
N LEU A 147 5.52 -30.19 -11.42
CA LEU A 147 4.24 -30.70 -10.95
C LEU A 147 3.05 -30.04 -11.64
N ASP A 148 3.06 -28.71 -11.74
CA ASP A 148 1.96 -27.93 -12.31
C ASP A 148 2.12 -27.67 -13.81
N SER A 149 3.23 -28.15 -14.43
CA SER A 149 3.56 -27.94 -15.85
C SER A 149 3.42 -26.47 -16.25
N SER A 150 4.19 -25.61 -15.58
CA SER A 150 3.96 -24.17 -15.63
C SER A 150 3.92 -23.62 -17.06
N LEU A 151 3.04 -22.63 -17.30
CA LEU A 151 2.81 -22.03 -18.63
C LEU A 151 2.32 -23.03 -19.69
N ASN A 152 1.77 -24.18 -19.25
CA ASN A 152 1.34 -25.29 -20.10
C ASN A 152 2.49 -25.87 -20.97
N ILE A 153 3.73 -25.74 -20.49
CA ILE A 153 4.90 -26.43 -21.03
C ILE A 153 4.98 -27.75 -20.26
N LYS A 154 4.88 -28.89 -20.94
CA LYS A 154 4.81 -30.20 -20.29
C LYS A 154 6.11 -30.99 -20.48
N LEU A 155 6.78 -31.31 -19.38
CA LEU A 155 8.03 -32.07 -19.39
C LEU A 155 7.78 -33.47 -18.85
N GLU A 156 7.97 -34.50 -19.68
CA GLU A 156 7.75 -35.89 -19.29
C GLU A 156 9.02 -36.47 -18.64
N SER A 157 8.99 -36.56 -17.30
CA SER A 157 10.08 -37.05 -16.46
C SER A 157 10.26 -38.57 -16.49
N LYS A 158 11.47 -39.02 -16.82
CA LYS A 158 11.87 -40.44 -16.89
C LYS A 158 13.03 -40.79 -15.97
N SER A 159 14.01 -39.89 -15.80
CA SER A 159 15.20 -40.08 -14.96
C SER A 159 14.86 -40.12 -13.47
N THR A 160 15.81 -40.59 -12.67
CA THR A 160 15.73 -40.54 -11.20
C THR A 160 15.71 -39.10 -10.70
N GLU A 161 16.52 -38.24 -11.29
CA GLU A 161 16.76 -36.85 -10.96
C GLU A 161 15.49 -36.01 -11.17
N SER A 162 14.84 -36.14 -12.33
CA SER A 162 13.61 -35.41 -12.62
C SER A 162 12.43 -35.90 -11.76
N LYS A 163 12.38 -37.20 -11.42
CA LYS A 163 11.41 -37.76 -10.48
C LYS A 163 11.63 -37.27 -9.05
N GLU A 164 12.87 -37.13 -8.60
CA GLU A 164 13.19 -36.57 -7.29
C GLU A 164 12.77 -35.10 -7.18
N ILE A 165 12.94 -34.30 -8.24
CA ILE A 165 12.43 -32.92 -8.30
C ILE A 165 10.91 -32.91 -8.15
N LEU A 166 10.21 -33.75 -8.91
CA LEU A 166 8.75 -33.86 -8.85
C LEU A 166 8.24 -34.29 -7.46
N GLU A 167 8.87 -35.27 -6.81
CA GLU A 167 8.50 -35.71 -5.46
C GLU A 167 8.78 -34.64 -4.40
N ARG A 168 9.84 -33.83 -4.59
CA ARG A 168 10.16 -32.70 -3.70
C ARG A 168 9.10 -31.60 -3.83
N GLU A 169 8.69 -31.26 -5.05
CA GLU A 169 7.58 -30.32 -5.30
C GLU A 169 6.27 -30.83 -4.67
N LYS A 170 5.95 -32.14 -4.80
CA LYS A 170 4.76 -32.74 -4.14
C LYS A 170 4.85 -32.68 -2.62
N ALA A 171 6.00 -33.00 -2.05
CA ALA A 171 6.22 -32.96 -0.60
C ALA A 171 6.12 -31.53 -0.07
N GLN A 172 6.63 -30.54 -0.83
CA GLN A 172 6.44 -29.14 -0.50
C GLN A 172 4.97 -28.74 -0.62
N LYS A 173 4.27 -29.08 -1.70
CA LYS A 173 2.83 -28.81 -1.84
C LYS A 173 2.00 -29.44 -0.73
N GLN A 174 2.40 -30.60 -0.18
CA GLN A 174 1.76 -31.21 0.99
C GLN A 174 2.11 -30.51 2.31
N LYS A 175 3.35 -30.01 2.49
CA LYS A 175 3.72 -29.15 3.62
C LYS A 175 2.97 -27.82 3.54
N ASP A 176 3.01 -27.21 2.37
CA ASP A 176 2.09 -26.28 1.71
C ASP A 176 0.68 -26.39 2.28
N SER A 177 0.03 -27.49 1.88
CA SER A 177 -1.32 -27.94 2.22
C SER A 177 -1.53 -28.19 3.72
N SER A 178 -0.49 -28.52 4.48
CA SER A 178 -0.57 -28.82 5.92
C SER A 178 -0.40 -27.56 6.79
N LEU A 179 0.39 -26.60 6.32
CA LEU A 179 0.52 -25.25 6.85
C LEU A 179 -0.70 -24.41 6.43
N THR A 180 -1.17 -24.59 5.19
CA THR A 180 -2.52 -24.13 4.80
C THR A 180 -3.61 -24.94 5.48
N ALA A 181 -3.49 -26.20 5.90
CA ALA A 181 -4.52 -26.86 6.72
C ALA A 181 -4.61 -26.33 8.17
N GLN A 182 -3.57 -25.65 8.67
CA GLN A 182 -3.67 -24.85 9.89
C GLN A 182 -4.32 -23.47 9.65
N HIS A 183 -4.32 -22.98 8.40
CA HIS A 183 -4.93 -21.70 8.00
C HIS A 183 -6.27 -21.84 7.22
N ASP A 184 -6.61 -23.05 6.78
CA ASP A 184 -7.84 -23.48 6.12
C ASP A 184 -8.48 -24.56 7.00
N ASN A 185 -8.79 -24.18 8.25
CA ASN A 185 -10.19 -24.38 8.60
C ASN A 185 -10.94 -23.64 7.51
N VAL A 186 -11.76 -24.29 6.69
CA VAL A 186 -12.75 -23.59 5.88
C VAL A 186 -13.56 -22.75 6.87
N ILE A 187 -13.14 -21.50 7.10
CA ILE A 187 -13.88 -20.53 7.87
C ILE A 187 -15.09 -20.35 6.98
N ALA A 188 -16.21 -20.96 7.36
CA ALA A 188 -17.46 -20.74 6.67
C ALA A 188 -17.58 -19.23 6.48
N THR A 189 -17.76 -18.76 5.24
CA THR A 189 -17.83 -17.34 4.95
C THR A 189 -19.28 -16.92 4.76
N ALA A 190 -19.54 -15.62 4.89
CA ALA A 190 -20.83 -15.00 4.64
C ALA A 190 -20.60 -13.63 3.98
N PHE A 191 -21.61 -13.17 3.24
CA PHE A 191 -21.62 -11.79 2.74
C PHE A 191 -22.33 -10.90 3.77
N LEU A 192 -21.56 -10.05 4.43
CA LEU A 192 -22.02 -9.19 5.53
C LEU A 192 -21.95 -7.71 5.16
N HIS A 193 -22.58 -6.88 5.99
CA HIS A 193 -22.55 -5.42 5.86
C HIS A 193 -21.44 -4.83 6.75
N PRO A 194 -20.59 -3.93 6.22
CA PRO A 194 -19.61 -3.20 6.99
C PRO A 194 -20.25 -2.10 7.83
N ILE A 195 -19.55 -1.65 8.86
CA ILE A 195 -19.89 -0.46 9.65
C ILE A 195 -19.72 0.78 8.78
N LEU A 196 -20.68 1.69 8.85
CA LEU A 196 -20.65 3.04 8.29
C LEU A 196 -20.65 4.09 9.41
N GLU A 197 -20.37 5.35 9.10
CA GLU A 197 -20.34 6.45 10.09
C GLU A 197 -21.65 6.64 10.86
N ASP A 198 -22.80 6.24 10.30
CA ASP A 198 -24.10 6.36 10.96
C ASP A 198 -24.47 5.16 11.83
N ASN A 199 -23.66 4.10 11.86
CA ASN A 199 -23.91 2.96 12.73
C ASN A 199 -23.78 3.35 14.22
N GLU A 200 -24.53 2.66 15.06
CA GLU A 200 -24.44 2.83 16.50
C GLU A 200 -23.65 1.66 17.10
N ILE A 201 -22.51 1.97 17.72
CA ILE A 201 -21.71 1.00 18.47
C ILE A 201 -21.65 1.42 19.93
N LYS A 202 -21.95 0.48 20.83
CA LYS A 202 -22.00 0.72 22.27
C LYS A 202 -21.17 -0.29 23.05
N CYS A 203 -20.61 0.16 24.17
CA CYS A 203 -20.15 -0.75 25.22
C CYS A 203 -21.35 -1.22 26.08
N PRO A 204 -21.20 -2.29 26.88
CA PRO A 204 -22.27 -2.81 27.73
C PRO A 204 -22.76 -1.83 28.82
N HIS A 205 -22.05 -0.73 29.01
CA HIS A 205 -22.36 0.34 29.97
C HIS A 205 -22.88 1.60 29.26
N ASN A 206 -23.52 1.45 28.10
CA ASN A 206 -24.16 2.50 27.30
C ASN A 206 -23.24 3.61 26.74
N GLY A 207 -21.93 3.52 26.94
CA GLY A 207 -20.98 4.39 26.26
C GLY A 207 -21.01 4.17 24.74
N VAL A 208 -21.09 5.24 23.98
CA VAL A 208 -21.25 5.25 22.51
C VAL A 208 -19.90 5.56 21.86
N VAL A 209 -19.55 4.79 20.84
CA VAL A 209 -18.35 5.01 20.03
C VAL A 209 -18.60 6.19 19.08
N LYS A 210 -17.65 7.12 19.00
CA LYS A 210 -17.62 8.19 18.00
C LYS A 210 -16.98 7.65 16.73
N LEU A 211 -17.80 7.35 15.73
CA LEU A 211 -17.34 6.89 14.42
C LEU A 211 -16.94 8.08 13.56
N LYS A 212 -15.79 7.96 12.90
CA LYS A 212 -15.31 8.88 11.88
C LYS A 212 -14.44 8.14 10.88
N SER A 213 -14.79 8.23 9.61
CA SER A 213 -14.09 7.60 8.51
C SER A 213 -12.97 8.50 7.99
N ASN A 214 -11.76 7.96 7.88
CA ASN A 214 -10.64 8.60 7.21
C ASN A 214 -10.31 7.81 5.94
N LYS A 215 -9.74 6.61 6.09
CA LYS A 215 -9.38 5.78 4.92
C LYS A 215 -10.60 5.24 4.19
N GLY A 216 -11.71 5.02 4.90
CA GLY A 216 -12.96 4.56 4.33
C GLY A 216 -13.79 5.62 3.60
N LYS A 217 -13.40 6.91 3.68
CA LYS A 217 -14.18 8.06 3.20
C LYS A 217 -14.62 7.98 1.73
N PRO A 218 -13.79 7.47 0.79
CA PRO A 218 -14.19 7.28 -0.60
C PRO A 218 -15.29 6.23 -0.80
N PHE A 219 -15.39 5.24 0.08
CA PHE A 219 -16.32 4.12 -0.05
C PHE A 219 -17.62 4.45 0.68
N LYS A 220 -18.66 4.81 -0.07
CA LYS A 220 -19.92 5.29 0.49
C LYS A 220 -21.10 4.40 0.13
N SER A 221 -22.01 4.21 1.07
CA SER A 221 -23.35 3.67 0.82
C SER A 221 -24.37 4.78 1.04
N LYS A 222 -25.11 5.15 -0.01
CA LYS A 222 -26.09 6.25 0.04
C LYS A 222 -25.49 7.56 0.61
N GLY A 223 -24.23 7.85 0.24
CA GLY A 223 -23.49 9.02 0.71
C GLY A 223 -22.83 8.89 2.08
N ILE A 224 -23.08 7.81 2.83
CA ILE A 224 -22.50 7.58 4.16
C ILE A 224 -21.19 6.78 4.04
N PRO A 225 -20.05 7.30 4.54
CA PRO A 225 -18.75 6.63 4.49
C PRO A 225 -18.66 5.31 5.28
N MET A 226 -17.86 4.39 4.76
CA MET A 226 -17.47 3.14 5.43
C MET A 226 -16.43 3.39 6.52
N ILE A 227 -16.47 2.60 7.60
CA ILE A 227 -15.44 2.58 8.66
C ILE A 227 -14.50 1.39 8.42
N LEU A 228 -13.21 1.68 8.27
CA LEU A 228 -12.14 0.66 8.20
C LEU A 228 -11.52 0.42 9.58
N GLU A 229 -10.64 -0.58 9.71
CA GLU A 229 -10.05 -0.96 10.98
C GLU A 229 -9.25 0.18 11.61
N SER A 230 -8.44 0.88 10.81
CA SER A 230 -7.65 2.04 11.29
C SER A 230 -8.51 3.24 11.66
N ASP A 231 -9.73 3.35 11.11
CA ASP A 231 -10.71 4.35 11.50
C ASP A 231 -11.36 4.01 12.86
N LEU A 232 -11.62 2.72 13.10
CA LEU A 232 -12.33 2.25 14.29
C LEU A 232 -11.43 2.09 15.52
N ILE A 233 -10.20 1.60 15.33
CA ILE A 233 -9.24 1.44 16.43
C ILE A 233 -8.91 2.80 17.05
N ASN A 234 -8.78 2.86 18.37
CA ASN A 234 -8.61 4.09 19.15
C ASN A 234 -9.79 5.10 19.09
N SER A 235 -10.89 4.80 18.39
CA SER A 235 -12.10 5.63 18.42
C SER A 235 -12.62 5.82 19.84
N SER A 236 -12.99 7.06 20.17
CA SER A 236 -13.43 7.47 21.50
C SER A 236 -14.79 6.87 21.88
N ILE A 237 -14.92 6.44 23.14
CA ILE A 237 -16.18 6.00 23.75
C ILE A 237 -16.63 7.08 24.74
N VAL A 238 -17.82 7.63 24.50
CA VAL A 238 -18.37 8.75 25.29
C VAL A 238 -19.63 8.31 26.03
N GLY A 239 -19.84 8.80 27.26
CA GLY A 239 -21.05 8.52 28.03
C GLY A 239 -21.08 7.14 28.71
N CYS A 240 -19.94 6.47 28.85
CA CYS A 240 -19.86 5.20 29.56
C CYS A 240 -20.08 5.38 31.07
N THR A 241 -21.02 4.64 31.65
CA THR A 241 -21.35 4.73 33.10
C THR A 241 -20.69 3.66 33.96
N ASN A 242 -19.66 2.97 33.43
CA ASN A 242 -19.00 1.87 34.15
C ASN A 242 -18.36 2.34 35.46
N ASN A 243 -18.56 1.57 36.52
CA ASN A 243 -17.98 1.80 37.83
C ASN A 243 -17.50 0.47 38.44
N ILE A 244 -16.45 0.55 39.25
CA ILE A 244 -15.92 -0.60 40.00
C ILE A 244 -15.91 -0.19 41.47
N ALA A 245 -16.69 -0.89 42.31
CA ALA A 245 -16.83 -0.58 43.74
C ALA A 245 -17.11 0.92 44.02
N GLY A 246 -17.98 1.53 43.20
CA GLY A 246 -18.35 2.96 43.32
C GLY A 246 -17.34 3.95 42.70
N ILE A 247 -16.20 3.49 42.20
CA ILE A 247 -15.20 4.33 41.55
C ILE A 247 -15.48 4.36 40.03
N PRO A 248 -15.72 5.55 39.42
CA PRO A 248 -15.92 5.66 37.98
C PRO A 248 -14.74 5.09 37.21
N THR A 249 -15.01 4.09 36.37
CA THR A 249 -13.98 3.42 35.55
C THR A 249 -14.52 3.27 34.12
N PRO A 250 -14.82 4.38 33.43
CA PRO A 250 -15.44 4.34 32.11
C PRO A 250 -14.55 3.62 31.08
N CYS A 251 -15.19 3.00 30.10
CA CYS A 251 -14.56 2.66 28.82
C CYS A 251 -14.36 3.96 28.05
N THR A 252 -13.18 4.16 27.47
CA THR A 252 -12.80 5.44 26.88
C THR A 252 -12.43 5.34 25.41
N LEU A 253 -12.00 4.17 24.94
CA LEU A 253 -11.70 3.93 23.53
C LEU A 253 -11.85 2.47 23.14
N ILE A 254 -11.96 2.21 21.84
CA ILE A 254 -11.76 0.88 21.25
C ILE A 254 -10.26 0.59 21.22
N SER A 255 -9.83 -0.51 21.84
CA SER A 255 -8.41 -0.83 21.96
C SER A 255 -7.96 -2.08 21.20
N VAL A 256 -8.89 -2.99 20.92
CA VAL A 256 -8.60 -4.26 20.25
C VAL A 256 -9.69 -4.59 19.27
N ILE A 257 -9.28 -4.96 18.06
CA ILE A 257 -10.11 -5.51 17.00
C ILE A 257 -9.44 -6.82 16.59
N LEU A 258 -10.14 -7.94 16.76
CA LEU A 258 -9.65 -9.25 16.36
C LEU A 258 -9.82 -9.43 14.84
N PRO A 259 -8.95 -10.22 14.18
CA PRO A 259 -9.08 -10.50 12.74
C PRO A 259 -10.46 -11.02 12.33
N SER A 260 -11.13 -11.79 13.18
CA SER A 260 -12.48 -12.29 12.97
C SER A 260 -13.57 -11.22 12.83
N ALA A 261 -13.28 -9.94 13.16
CA ALA A 261 -14.21 -8.82 12.94
C ALA A 261 -14.16 -8.27 11.50
N ARG A 262 -13.10 -8.61 10.75
CA ARG A 262 -12.75 -8.00 9.47
C ARG A 262 -13.44 -8.70 8.30
N ALA A 263 -13.66 -7.96 7.22
CA ALA A 263 -13.86 -8.57 5.91
C ALA A 263 -12.58 -9.25 5.42
N LEU A 264 -12.72 -10.20 4.49
CA LEU A 264 -11.59 -10.87 3.85
C LEU A 264 -10.94 -10.02 2.75
N LYS A 265 -11.65 -9.01 2.23
CA LYS A 265 -11.14 -8.06 1.23
C LYS A 265 -10.75 -6.74 1.90
N LYS A 266 -9.55 -6.24 1.59
CA LYS A 266 -9.11 -4.88 1.95
C LYS A 266 -9.67 -3.82 1.01
N TYR A 267 -9.84 -2.61 1.54
CA TYR A 267 -10.22 -1.39 0.85
C TYR A 267 -9.22 -0.32 1.27
N ASN A 268 -8.54 0.33 0.32
CA ASN A 268 -7.49 1.32 0.62
C ASN A 268 -6.42 0.78 1.60
N ASP A 269 -5.97 -0.46 1.32
CA ASP A 269 -5.01 -1.24 2.11
C ASP A 269 -5.38 -1.47 3.58
N ASP A 270 -6.67 -1.39 3.91
CA ASP A 270 -7.18 -1.59 5.26
C ASP A 270 -8.48 -2.42 5.26
N TYR A 271 -8.88 -2.96 6.41
CA TYR A 271 -10.00 -3.89 6.49
C TYR A 271 -11.31 -3.21 6.90
N PRO A 272 -12.40 -3.39 6.13
CA PRO A 272 -13.75 -3.09 6.61
C PRO A 272 -14.10 -3.93 7.84
N ILE A 273 -14.73 -3.31 8.84
CA ILE A 273 -15.22 -4.04 10.03
C ILE A 273 -16.70 -4.37 9.85
N MET A 274 -17.07 -5.63 10.03
CA MET A 274 -18.44 -6.12 9.79
C MET A 274 -19.32 -5.90 11.01
N GLN A 275 -20.53 -5.36 10.79
CA GLN A 275 -21.47 -5.02 11.87
C GLN A 275 -21.81 -6.24 12.74
N ASP A 276 -22.13 -7.37 12.09
CA ASP A 276 -22.53 -8.62 12.77
C ASP A 276 -21.37 -9.32 13.48
N LEU A 277 -20.13 -8.93 13.18
CA LEU A 277 -18.93 -9.51 13.80
C LEU A 277 -18.34 -8.62 14.89
N VAL A 278 -18.93 -7.45 15.20
CA VAL A 278 -18.45 -6.57 16.28
C VAL A 278 -18.54 -7.26 17.64
N SER A 279 -19.67 -7.90 17.91
CA SER A 279 -19.90 -8.58 19.19
C SER A 279 -18.93 -9.74 19.35
N GLY A 280 -18.11 -9.69 20.41
CA GLY A 280 -17.12 -10.72 20.71
C GLY A 280 -15.79 -10.59 19.96
N ASN A 281 -15.62 -9.62 19.04
CA ASN A 281 -14.35 -9.41 18.33
C ASN A 281 -13.80 -7.98 18.43
N VAL A 282 -14.58 -7.02 18.90
CA VAL A 282 -14.14 -5.64 19.13
C VAL A 282 -14.25 -5.32 20.63
N PHE A 283 -13.19 -4.77 21.23
CA PHE A 283 -13.08 -4.57 22.67
C PHE A 283 -12.64 -3.16 23.06
N SER A 284 -13.17 -2.71 24.19
CA SER A 284 -12.75 -1.46 24.82
C SER A 284 -11.42 -1.61 25.55
N ASP A 285 -10.79 -0.49 25.88
CA ASP A 285 -9.59 -0.40 26.73
C ASP A 285 -9.74 -1.10 28.10
N LYS A 286 -10.97 -1.18 28.61
CA LYS A 286 -11.32 -1.88 29.84
C LYS A 286 -11.64 -3.37 29.62
N GLY A 287 -11.51 -3.88 28.40
CA GLY A 287 -11.67 -5.29 28.02
C GLY A 287 -13.13 -5.75 27.92
N PHE A 288 -14.06 -4.84 27.65
CA PHE A 288 -15.47 -5.20 27.44
C PHE A 288 -15.76 -5.30 25.94
N PRO A 289 -16.51 -6.34 25.49
CA PRO A 289 -16.92 -6.46 24.09
C PRO A 289 -17.90 -5.34 23.72
N LEU A 290 -17.75 -4.79 22.52
CA LEU A 290 -18.65 -3.80 21.96
C LEU A 290 -19.81 -4.49 21.23
N ILE A 291 -20.91 -3.76 21.02
CA ILE A 291 -22.08 -4.23 20.31
C ILE A 291 -22.43 -3.18 19.25
N ALA A 292 -22.50 -3.59 17.98
CA ALA A 292 -23.05 -2.76 16.91
C ALA A 292 -24.54 -3.03 16.75
N THR A 293 -25.31 -1.98 16.47
CA THR A 293 -26.70 -2.11 16.02
C THR A 293 -26.69 -2.25 14.50
N PRO A 294 -27.10 -3.41 13.95
CA PRO A 294 -27.05 -3.63 12.52
C PRO A 294 -27.98 -2.69 11.75
N LYS A 295 -27.52 -2.19 10.62
CA LYS A 295 -28.23 -1.36 9.66
C LYS A 295 -27.92 -1.84 8.24
N PRO A 296 -28.95 -2.02 7.39
CA PRO A 296 -28.72 -2.40 6.01
C PRO A 296 -28.00 -1.29 5.25
N ASN A 297 -27.07 -1.66 4.37
CA ASN A 297 -26.39 -0.75 3.47
C ASN A 297 -26.16 -1.41 2.09
N THR A 298 -25.58 -0.68 1.13
CA THR A 298 -25.41 -1.19 -0.24
C THR A 298 -24.24 -2.17 -0.40
N PHE A 299 -23.37 -2.29 0.60
CA PHE A 299 -22.21 -3.17 0.54
C PHE A 299 -22.59 -4.59 0.96
N ARG A 300 -22.03 -5.58 0.27
CA ARG A 300 -22.05 -6.98 0.67
C ARG A 300 -20.66 -7.55 0.46
N ILE A 301 -19.94 -7.79 1.55
CA ILE A 301 -18.51 -8.12 1.51
C ILE A 301 -18.31 -9.51 2.10
N ASN A 302 -17.51 -10.33 1.42
CA ASN A 302 -17.15 -11.67 1.87
C ASN A 302 -16.33 -11.58 3.16
N SER A 303 -16.80 -12.28 4.19
CA SER A 303 -16.35 -12.15 5.57
C SER A 303 -16.47 -13.48 6.31
N PRO A 304 -15.78 -13.65 7.45
CA PRO A 304 -16.02 -14.79 8.35
C PRO A 304 -17.51 -14.90 8.71
N LYS A 305 -18.04 -16.12 8.77
CA LYS A 305 -19.42 -16.35 9.19
C LYS A 305 -19.56 -16.02 10.67
N PRO A 306 -20.65 -15.34 11.08
CA PRO A 306 -20.94 -15.10 12.49
C PRO A 306 -21.03 -16.43 13.26
N ILE A 307 -20.42 -16.47 14.44
CA ILE A 307 -20.49 -17.61 15.36
C ILE A 307 -21.58 -17.27 16.39
N ASP A 308 -22.45 -18.23 16.71
CA ASP A 308 -23.49 -18.02 17.72
C ASP A 308 -22.88 -17.59 19.07
N SER A 309 -23.26 -16.40 19.54
CA SER A 309 -22.70 -15.67 20.67
C SER A 309 -22.68 -16.44 22.01
N ASN A 310 -23.46 -17.52 22.11
CA ASN A 310 -23.55 -18.36 23.31
C ASN A 310 -22.33 -19.28 23.53
N THR A 311 -21.36 -19.33 22.60
CA THR A 311 -20.20 -20.24 22.66
C THR A 311 -18.84 -19.57 22.86
N GLN A 312 -18.77 -18.23 22.83
CA GLN A 312 -17.52 -17.51 23.10
C GLN A 312 -17.34 -17.28 24.62
N ASN A 313 -16.76 -18.26 25.29
CA ASN A 313 -16.38 -18.15 26.69
C ASN A 313 -15.11 -17.27 26.82
N LYS A 314 -15.01 -16.46 27.88
CA LYS A 314 -13.91 -15.50 28.08
C LYS A 314 -12.51 -16.15 28.05
N GLN A 315 -12.41 -17.39 28.54
CA GLN A 315 -11.19 -18.21 28.49
C GLN A 315 -10.76 -18.61 27.08
N LYS A 316 -11.71 -18.74 26.13
CA LYS A 316 -11.43 -19.06 24.71
C LYS A 316 -10.90 -17.85 23.93
N LEU A 317 -11.12 -16.65 24.46
CA LEU A 317 -10.72 -15.39 23.85
C LEU A 317 -9.28 -14.99 24.26
N GLU A 318 -8.89 -15.31 25.49
CA GLU A 318 -7.52 -15.08 26.01
C GLU A 318 -6.48 -15.90 25.24
N SER A 319 -6.82 -17.11 24.76
CA SER A 319 -5.95 -17.93 23.91
C SER A 319 -5.84 -17.45 22.45
N GLN A 320 -6.63 -16.44 22.05
CA GLN A 320 -6.62 -15.90 20.67
C GLN A 320 -5.80 -14.61 20.54
N ILE A 321 -5.32 -14.06 21.67
CA ILE A 321 -4.59 -12.80 21.68
C ILE A 321 -3.09 -13.10 21.69
N ASN A 322 -2.54 -13.19 20.49
CA ASN A 322 -1.10 -13.23 20.30
C ASN A 322 -0.57 -11.80 20.22
N LEU A 323 0.45 -11.51 21.03
CA LEU A 323 1.13 -10.21 21.00
C LEU A 323 2.36 -10.32 20.12
N TYR A 324 2.49 -9.36 19.20
CA TYR A 324 3.59 -9.29 18.26
C TYR A 324 4.29 -7.94 18.42
N ARG A 325 5.58 -7.92 18.09
CA ARG A 325 6.36 -6.68 18.00
C ARG A 325 5.71 -5.76 16.96
N PRO A 326 5.33 -4.53 17.33
CA PRO A 326 4.78 -3.56 16.39
C PRO A 326 5.90 -3.06 15.46
N THR A 327 5.59 -2.80 14.19
CA THR A 327 6.60 -2.44 13.18
C THR A 327 6.24 -1.14 12.48
N LEU A 328 7.21 -0.22 12.37
CA LEU A 328 7.14 0.92 11.45
C LEU A 328 8.03 0.63 10.24
N ARG A 329 7.52 0.91 9.04
CA ARG A 329 8.26 0.74 7.80
C ARG A 329 8.24 2.02 6.99
N LEU A 330 9.40 2.60 6.73
CA LEU A 330 9.56 3.87 6.03
C LEU A 330 9.88 3.62 4.56
N HIS A 331 9.02 4.15 3.69
CA HIS A 331 9.14 4.13 2.24
C HIS A 331 9.58 5.51 1.79
N TYR A 332 10.79 5.60 1.24
CA TYR A 332 11.30 6.83 0.66
C TYR A 332 11.30 6.70 -0.86
N LYS A 333 10.60 7.61 -1.55
CA LYS A 333 10.33 7.51 -3.00
C LYS A 333 10.49 8.85 -3.67
N ILE A 334 10.69 8.88 -5.00
CA ILE A 334 10.68 10.11 -5.80
C ILE A 334 9.25 10.53 -6.11
N THR A 335 8.36 9.55 -6.33
CA THR A 335 6.94 9.79 -6.62
C THR A 335 6.07 8.76 -5.91
N PRO A 336 4.79 9.05 -5.66
CA PRO A 336 3.88 8.11 -5.00
C PRO A 336 3.66 6.82 -5.81
N LEU A 337 3.70 6.93 -7.14
CA LEU A 337 3.48 5.82 -8.07
C LEU A 337 4.71 4.93 -8.25
N GLN A 338 5.87 5.36 -7.73
CA GLN A 338 7.08 4.56 -7.78
C GLN A 338 6.90 3.28 -6.98
N LYS A 339 7.22 2.13 -7.58
CA LYS A 339 7.11 0.83 -6.90
C LYS A 339 8.27 0.61 -5.95
N ASP A 340 9.49 0.80 -6.45
CA ASP A 340 10.73 0.68 -5.71
C ASP A 340 10.95 1.85 -4.74
N ASN A 341 11.70 1.58 -3.68
CA ASN A 341 12.10 2.55 -2.68
C ASN A 341 13.55 2.98 -2.91
N LEU A 342 13.81 4.27 -2.70
CA LEU A 342 15.15 4.82 -2.76
C LEU A 342 16.01 4.28 -1.61
N PRO A 343 17.24 3.85 -1.89
CA PRO A 343 18.14 3.40 -0.84
C PRO A 343 18.53 4.55 0.08
N ILE A 344 18.43 4.33 1.39
CA ILE A 344 18.82 5.32 2.41
C ILE A 344 20.18 4.94 2.96
N TYR A 345 21.24 5.62 2.54
CA TYR A 345 22.60 5.39 3.07
C TYR A 345 22.91 6.22 4.30
N ARG A 346 22.29 7.40 4.39
CA ARG A 346 22.48 8.35 5.47
C ARG A 346 21.16 9.02 5.78
N LEU A 347 20.92 9.25 7.06
CA LEU A 347 19.79 10.03 7.54
C LEU A 347 20.20 10.80 8.77
N LYS A 348 19.49 11.88 9.07
CA LYS A 348 19.72 12.66 10.28
C LYS A 348 18.58 12.45 11.27
N LEU A 349 18.92 11.90 12.42
CA LEU A 349 18.02 11.70 13.57
C LEU A 349 18.20 12.89 14.52
N ASN A 350 17.21 13.78 14.54
CA ASN A 350 17.30 15.09 15.17
C ASN A 350 18.53 15.87 14.67
N ASP A 351 19.58 15.92 15.49
CA ASP A 351 20.81 16.67 15.23
C ASP A 351 22.00 15.74 14.92
N SER A 352 21.79 14.42 14.99
CA SER A 352 22.82 13.39 14.81
C SER A 352 22.68 12.70 13.46
N ILE A 353 23.78 12.57 12.72
CA ILE A 353 23.81 11.83 11.45
C ILE A 353 24.04 10.34 11.74
N ILE A 354 23.21 9.51 11.13
CA ILE A 354 23.37 8.05 11.06
C ILE A 354 23.75 7.74 9.62
N GLU A 355 24.89 7.10 9.46
CA GLU A 355 25.42 6.70 8.16
C GLU A 355 25.74 5.21 8.13
N SER A 356 25.55 4.60 6.97
CA SER A 356 25.98 3.23 6.74
C SER A 356 27.51 3.16 6.73
N ASN A 357 28.04 2.11 7.35
CA ASN A 357 29.49 1.89 7.42
C ASN A 357 30.06 1.28 6.13
N ASN A 358 29.21 0.91 5.16
CA ASN A 358 29.55 0.18 3.93
C ASN A 358 28.77 0.72 2.71
N ASP A 359 29.03 0.18 1.51
CA ASP A 359 28.27 0.45 0.27
C ASP A 359 26.85 -0.15 0.25
N THR A 360 26.33 -0.59 1.41
CA THR A 360 24.97 -1.10 1.57
C THR A 360 24.05 -0.05 2.20
N PRO A 361 22.79 0.08 1.75
CA PRO A 361 21.81 0.95 2.40
C PRO A 361 21.56 0.55 3.87
N LEU A 362 21.01 1.46 4.65
CA LEU A 362 20.55 1.19 6.01
C LEU A 362 19.29 0.31 5.96
N ASP A 363 19.23 -0.69 6.84
CA ASP A 363 18.06 -1.60 6.94
C ASP A 363 17.03 -1.11 7.96
N SER A 364 17.49 -0.55 9.08
CA SER A 364 16.62 -0.03 10.13
C SER A 364 17.34 0.99 11.01
N ILE A 365 16.55 1.78 11.74
CA ILE A 365 17.01 2.60 12.86
C ILE A 365 16.21 2.28 14.11
N THR A 366 16.90 2.27 15.25
CA THR A 366 16.28 2.14 16.56
C THR A 366 16.29 3.49 17.26
N ILE A 367 15.14 3.89 17.79
CA ILE A 367 14.91 5.14 18.51
C ILE A 367 14.57 4.77 19.96
N ASP A 368 15.43 5.15 20.90
CA ASP A 368 15.16 5.11 22.34
C ASP A 368 14.29 6.32 22.69
N ILE A 369 13.04 6.08 23.10
CA ILE A 369 12.07 7.17 23.31
C ILE A 369 12.55 8.14 24.40
N ALA A 370 13.27 7.68 25.42
CA ALA A 370 13.71 8.56 26.49
C ALA A 370 14.90 9.44 26.07
N LYS A 371 15.77 8.93 25.19
CA LYS A 371 17.02 9.60 24.80
C LYS A 371 16.92 10.38 23.50
N ASP A 372 16.23 9.80 22.52
CA ASP A 372 16.26 10.24 21.12
C ASP A 372 14.99 11.03 20.74
N THR A 373 14.05 11.24 21.66
CA THR A 373 12.84 12.04 21.42
C THR A 373 12.79 13.26 22.34
N LYS A 374 12.13 14.30 21.87
CA LYS A 374 11.89 15.55 22.61
C LYS A 374 10.43 15.58 23.07
N ASP A 375 10.14 16.22 24.19
CA ASP A 375 8.74 16.43 24.59
C ASP A 375 8.05 17.38 23.59
N LEU A 376 6.77 17.15 23.30
CA LEU A 376 6.06 17.92 22.26
C LEU A 376 5.92 19.42 22.56
N HIS A 377 6.15 19.88 23.80
CA HIS A 377 6.28 21.31 24.10
C HIS A 377 7.69 21.88 23.85
N ASP A 378 8.72 21.04 23.75
CA ASP A 378 10.11 21.46 23.65
C ASP A 378 10.50 21.69 22.19
N ILE A 379 9.88 22.68 21.56
CA ILE A 379 9.96 22.95 20.12
C ILE A 379 10.85 24.14 19.76
N HIS A 380 11.49 24.78 20.75
CA HIS A 380 12.21 26.05 20.59
C HIS A 380 13.37 26.03 19.57
N ASN A 381 13.90 24.84 19.25
CA ASN A 381 15.01 24.68 18.31
C ASN A 381 14.57 24.43 16.86
N LEU A 382 13.26 24.40 16.59
CA LEU A 382 12.72 24.19 15.24
C LEU A 382 12.49 25.52 14.51
N ASP A 383 12.28 25.46 13.20
CA ASP A 383 11.84 26.61 12.42
C ASP A 383 10.55 27.24 12.99
N LYS A 384 10.42 28.56 12.91
CA LYS A 384 9.29 29.28 13.51
C LYS A 384 7.93 28.79 12.98
N ALA A 385 7.82 28.47 11.69
CA ALA A 385 6.58 27.97 11.12
C ALA A 385 6.20 26.60 11.73
N LEU A 386 7.19 25.76 12.02
CA LEU A 386 6.96 24.47 12.68
C LEU A 386 6.59 24.65 14.16
N GLN A 387 7.19 25.62 14.85
CA GLN A 387 6.84 25.90 16.24
C GLN A 387 5.36 26.26 16.41
N ASP A 388 4.84 27.13 15.53
CA ASP A 388 3.45 27.54 15.56
C ASP A 388 2.51 26.35 15.32
N ILE A 389 2.81 25.51 14.32
CA ILE A 389 2.04 24.29 14.01
C ILE A 389 2.05 23.34 15.22
N LEU A 390 3.22 22.98 15.74
CA LEU A 390 3.34 22.00 16.82
C LEU A 390 2.70 22.49 18.13
N SER A 391 2.72 23.80 18.39
CA SER A 391 2.03 24.39 19.55
C SER A 391 0.51 24.19 19.49
N ILE A 392 -0.07 24.43 18.31
CA ILE A 392 -1.50 24.22 18.06
C ILE A 392 -1.84 22.72 18.18
N LEU A 393 -1.04 21.86 17.55
CA LEU A 393 -1.24 20.41 17.62
C LEU A 393 -1.19 19.90 19.05
N HIS A 394 -0.16 20.28 19.82
CA HIS A 394 -0.04 19.87 21.20
C HIS A 394 -1.26 20.26 22.04
N SER A 395 -1.82 21.45 21.80
CA SER A 395 -2.99 21.94 22.53
C SER A 395 -4.25 21.14 22.18
N ASN A 396 -4.50 20.88 20.89
CA ASN A 396 -5.64 20.10 20.42
C ASN A 396 -5.55 18.63 20.83
N LEU A 397 -4.34 18.05 20.78
CA LEU A 397 -4.06 16.68 21.20
C LEU A 397 -4.34 16.50 22.70
N LYS A 398 -3.92 17.45 23.54
CA LYS A 398 -4.22 17.43 25.00
C LYS A 398 -5.71 17.55 25.32
N GLN A 399 -6.48 18.22 24.46
CA GLN A 399 -7.93 18.32 24.61
C GLN A 399 -8.64 17.03 24.18
N SER A 400 -8.16 16.41 23.10
CA SER A 400 -8.80 15.25 22.47
C SER A 400 -8.42 13.92 23.15
N PHE A 401 -7.21 13.82 23.68
CA PHE A 401 -6.68 12.59 24.27
C PHE A 401 -6.52 12.71 25.79
N MET A 402 -6.62 11.58 26.47
CA MET A 402 -6.60 11.52 27.93
C MET A 402 -5.23 11.92 28.51
N LYS A 403 -5.21 12.31 29.79
CA LYS A 403 -3.97 12.56 30.57
C LYS A 403 -3.04 11.33 30.67
N GLU A 404 -3.50 10.15 30.26
CA GLU A 404 -2.73 8.89 30.32
C GLU A 404 -1.78 8.68 29.12
N TYR A 405 -1.63 9.69 28.24
CA TYR A 405 -0.69 9.68 27.12
C TYR A 405 0.57 10.49 27.42
N MET A 406 1.70 10.02 26.90
CA MET A 406 2.93 10.78 26.77
C MET A 406 3.02 11.33 25.34
N TYR A 407 3.42 12.59 25.20
CA TYR A 407 3.47 13.30 23.93
C TYR A 407 4.92 13.62 23.60
N LYS A 408 5.51 12.85 22.68
CA LYS A 408 6.89 13.02 22.24
C LYS A 408 6.96 13.36 20.76
N TYR A 409 8.09 13.86 20.29
CA TYR A 409 8.38 13.94 18.86
C TYR A 409 9.82 13.60 18.54
N VAL A 410 10.05 13.16 17.31
CA VAL A 410 11.38 12.90 16.75
C VAL A 410 11.42 13.37 15.30
N SER A 411 12.54 13.94 14.90
CA SER A 411 12.78 14.39 13.53
C SER A 411 13.69 13.41 12.80
N LEU A 412 13.27 12.99 11.61
CA LEU A 412 14.06 12.20 10.67
C LEU A 412 14.22 13.01 9.39
N GLN A 413 15.44 13.42 9.06
CA GLN A 413 15.71 14.13 7.81
C GLN A 413 16.36 13.19 6.79
N LEU A 414 15.82 13.21 5.57
CA LEU A 414 16.26 12.48 4.38
C LEU A 414 16.38 13.50 3.26
N ASP A 415 17.62 13.77 2.83
CA ASP A 415 17.93 14.80 1.85
C ASP A 415 17.31 16.17 2.23
N SER A 416 16.37 16.65 1.41
CA SER A 416 15.62 17.89 1.58
C SER A 416 14.35 17.75 2.40
N ASN A 417 13.98 16.53 2.82
CA ASN A 417 12.71 16.22 3.44
C ASN A 417 12.91 15.93 4.93
N MET A 418 12.14 16.60 5.77
CA MET A 418 12.03 16.27 7.18
C MET A 418 10.72 15.53 7.44
N LEU A 419 10.83 14.36 8.04
CA LEU A 419 9.72 13.61 8.62
C LEU A 419 9.72 13.85 10.13
N LEU A 420 8.74 14.61 10.62
CA LEU A 420 8.53 14.84 12.04
C LEU A 420 7.45 13.89 12.55
N LEU A 421 7.86 12.90 13.34
CA LEU A 421 6.95 11.94 13.96
C LEU A 421 6.51 12.44 15.33
N ILE A 422 5.23 12.77 15.48
CA ILE A 422 4.60 13.02 16.78
C ILE A 422 4.10 11.69 17.32
N LEU A 423 4.55 11.32 18.51
CA LEU A 423 4.28 10.04 19.15
C LEU A 423 3.32 10.23 20.32
N LEU A 424 2.10 9.71 20.19
CA LEU A 424 1.11 9.60 21.25
C LEU A 424 1.25 8.23 21.92
N ILE A 425 1.94 8.17 23.05
CA ILE A 425 2.29 6.91 23.71
C ILE A 425 1.35 6.64 24.89
N PRO A 426 0.40 5.71 24.78
CA PRO A 426 -0.50 5.40 25.88
C PRO A 426 0.24 4.62 26.96
N GLN A 427 0.15 5.11 28.21
CA GLN A 427 0.92 4.58 29.35
C GLN A 427 0.26 3.37 30.01
N LYS A 428 -0.98 3.03 29.63
CA LYS A 428 -1.77 1.96 30.22
C LYS A 428 -2.19 0.95 29.16
N ILE A 429 -1.75 -0.29 29.34
CA ILE A 429 -2.15 -1.38 28.45
C ILE A 429 -3.64 -1.72 28.63
N PRO A 430 -4.37 -2.03 27.55
CA PRO A 430 -5.73 -2.54 27.60
C PRO A 430 -5.85 -3.74 28.52
N LYS A 431 -7.00 -3.87 29.20
CA LYS A 431 -7.21 -4.97 30.16
C LYS A 431 -7.04 -6.35 29.51
N ILE A 432 -7.41 -6.46 28.25
CA ILE A 432 -7.39 -7.72 27.49
C ILE A 432 -5.96 -8.20 27.15
N TYR A 433 -4.98 -7.29 27.09
CA TYR A 433 -3.56 -7.65 26.88
C TYR A 433 -2.84 -8.05 28.16
N LYS A 434 -3.42 -7.84 29.35
CA LYS A 434 -2.68 -7.96 30.63
C LYS A 434 -2.04 -9.33 30.87
N GLU A 435 -2.73 -10.41 30.53
CA GLU A 435 -2.22 -11.77 30.75
C GLU A 435 -1.15 -12.11 29.72
N ALA A 436 -1.44 -11.98 28.43
CA ALA A 436 -0.46 -12.21 27.36
C ALA A 436 0.80 -11.33 27.50
N TYR A 437 0.66 -10.10 28.01
CA TYR A 437 1.78 -9.19 28.23
C TYR A 437 2.76 -9.68 29.31
N LYS A 438 2.37 -10.58 30.21
CA LYS A 438 3.30 -11.11 31.24
C LYS A 438 4.46 -11.87 30.61
N GLU A 439 4.16 -12.67 29.59
CA GLU A 439 5.10 -13.57 28.89
C GLU A 439 5.63 -12.98 27.57
N TYR A 440 5.15 -11.81 27.17
CA TYR A 440 5.62 -11.12 25.97
C TYR A 440 7.10 -10.72 26.11
N HIS A 441 7.90 -11.06 25.09
CA HIS A 441 9.35 -10.88 25.12
C HIS A 441 9.74 -9.43 24.77
N ASP A 442 9.11 -8.83 23.76
CA ASP A 442 9.47 -7.52 23.19
C ASP A 442 8.85 -6.32 23.93
N LYS A 443 8.78 -6.37 25.27
CA LYS A 443 8.11 -5.36 26.11
C LYS A 443 8.61 -3.93 25.88
N GLU A 444 9.88 -3.77 25.52
CA GLU A 444 10.48 -2.45 25.25
C GLU A 444 9.89 -1.77 24.02
N TYR A 445 9.39 -2.53 23.03
CA TYR A 445 8.69 -1.99 21.85
C TYR A 445 7.20 -1.73 22.11
N GLY A 446 6.71 -2.09 23.30
CA GLY A 446 5.31 -1.99 23.66
C GLY A 446 4.44 -3.07 22.98
N VAL A 447 3.13 -2.94 23.18
CA VAL A 447 2.12 -3.88 22.65
C VAL A 447 1.05 -3.13 21.86
N GLY A 448 0.48 -3.76 20.84
CA GLY A 448 -0.54 -3.17 19.97
C GLY A 448 0.04 -2.89 18.60
N ARG A 449 -0.43 -1.83 17.93
CA ARG A 449 0.03 -1.45 16.60
C ARG A 449 0.12 0.07 16.50
N TYR A 450 0.93 0.54 15.56
CA TYR A 450 0.98 1.95 15.22
C TYR A 450 -0.22 2.30 14.33
N THR A 451 -0.84 3.45 14.57
CA THR A 451 -1.91 3.97 13.71
C THR A 451 -1.79 5.48 13.54
N TYR A 452 -2.16 5.96 12.37
CA TYR A 452 -2.21 7.40 12.11
C TYR A 452 -3.34 8.06 12.88
N VAL A 453 -3.08 9.26 13.36
CA VAL A 453 -4.12 10.19 13.78
C VAL A 453 -4.26 11.26 12.69
N TYR A 454 -4.96 10.88 11.62
CA TYR A 454 -5.02 11.61 10.34
C TYR A 454 -5.32 13.11 10.49
N GLU A 455 -6.20 13.49 11.41
CA GLU A 455 -6.57 14.90 11.69
C GLU A 455 -5.39 15.76 12.15
N TYR A 456 -4.32 15.13 12.62
CA TYR A 456 -3.13 15.79 13.14
C TYR A 456 -1.87 15.51 12.29
N CYS A 457 -2.05 15.04 11.05
CA CYS A 457 -0.97 14.93 10.06
C CYS A 457 -0.96 16.16 9.14
N TYR A 458 0.22 16.63 8.75
CA TYR A 458 0.38 17.83 7.91
C TYR A 458 1.58 17.71 6.99
N HIS A 459 1.51 18.41 5.87
CA HIS A 459 2.69 18.71 5.05
C HIS A 459 2.92 20.22 5.06
N LYS A 460 4.19 20.64 5.04
CA LYS A 460 4.55 22.05 5.07
C LYS A 460 5.84 22.29 4.30
N ASP A 461 5.75 23.12 3.28
CA ASP A 461 6.94 23.72 2.67
C ASP A 461 7.56 24.75 3.63
N LEU A 462 8.88 24.67 3.76
CA LEU A 462 9.70 25.54 4.59
C LEU A 462 10.42 26.56 3.71
N ASP A 463 10.36 27.83 4.11
CA ASP A 463 11.00 28.92 3.37
C ASP A 463 12.51 28.93 3.63
N ILE A 464 13.28 28.40 2.68
CA ILE A 464 14.75 28.42 2.72
C ILE A 464 15.26 29.49 1.76
N LYS A 465 15.97 30.49 2.31
CA LYS A 465 16.55 31.61 1.56
C LYS A 465 17.62 31.22 0.53
N ASP A 466 18.31 30.10 0.74
CA ASP A 466 19.40 29.61 -0.11
C ASP A 466 19.26 28.11 -0.39
N TYR A 467 18.57 27.77 -1.48
CA TYR A 467 18.30 26.39 -1.88
C TYR A 467 19.56 25.59 -2.22
N ALA A 468 20.70 26.24 -2.50
CA ALA A 468 21.96 25.55 -2.75
C ALA A 468 22.55 24.92 -1.48
N LYS A 469 22.03 25.27 -0.31
CA LYS A 469 22.42 24.73 1.00
C LYS A 469 21.34 23.81 1.56
N ILE A 470 20.74 22.95 0.75
CA ILE A 470 19.76 21.94 1.21
C ILE A 470 20.42 20.56 1.23
N GLY A 471 20.08 19.75 2.23
CA GLY A 471 20.60 18.40 2.43
C GLY A 471 20.70 18.05 3.91
N LEU A 472 21.24 16.86 4.21
CA LEU A 472 21.35 16.35 5.58
C LEU A 472 22.15 17.26 6.53
N ASP A 473 23.16 17.95 6.01
CA ASP A 473 24.00 18.87 6.79
C ASP A 473 23.39 20.27 6.98
N SER A 474 22.17 20.49 6.48
CA SER A 474 21.53 21.80 6.44
C SER A 474 20.01 21.71 6.64
N ASN A 475 19.30 22.82 6.40
CA ASN A 475 17.86 22.89 6.67
C ASN A 475 17.04 22.12 5.61
N PRO A 476 15.97 21.42 6.02
CA PRO A 476 15.05 20.74 5.11
C PRO A 476 14.14 21.73 4.39
N SER A 477 13.86 21.52 3.11
CA SER A 477 12.93 22.36 2.35
C SER A 477 11.48 22.06 2.66
N ASN A 478 11.17 20.82 3.01
CA ASN A 478 9.79 20.39 3.25
C ASN A 478 9.72 19.59 4.55
N ALA A 479 8.60 19.71 5.26
CA ALA A 479 8.32 19.00 6.48
C ALA A 479 7.02 18.21 6.36
N THR A 480 7.10 16.89 6.50
CA THR A 480 5.96 16.01 6.69
C THR A 480 5.82 15.70 8.17
N ILE A 481 4.71 16.09 8.76
CA ILE A 481 4.39 15.91 10.18
C ILE A 481 3.38 14.76 10.26
N LEU A 482 3.77 13.64 10.86
CA LEU A 482 2.87 12.50 11.05
C LEU A 482 2.61 12.32 12.54
N THR A 483 1.34 12.37 12.94
CA THR A 483 0.93 12.06 14.31
C THR A 483 0.48 10.61 14.39
N LEU A 484 1.11 9.85 15.28
CA LEU A 484 0.90 8.42 15.43
C LEU A 484 0.42 8.09 16.84
N HIS A 485 -0.65 7.30 16.94
CA HIS A 485 -0.85 6.46 18.11
C HIS A 485 0.20 5.35 18.09
N THR A 486 1.03 5.30 19.13
CA THR A 486 2.04 4.25 19.25
C THR A 486 1.50 3.03 19.97
N ALA A 487 2.28 1.95 19.94
CA ALA A 487 2.07 0.83 20.83
C ALA A 487 2.07 1.27 22.31
N TYR A 488 1.25 0.58 23.13
CA TYR A 488 1.10 0.85 24.54
C TYR A 488 2.42 0.59 25.28
N LYS A 489 2.83 1.54 26.13
CA LYS A 489 4.07 1.49 26.92
C LYS A 489 5.36 1.33 26.10
N ALA A 490 5.37 1.74 24.83
CA ALA A 490 6.60 1.74 24.04
C ALA A 490 7.71 2.57 24.72
N GLN A 491 8.90 2.00 24.78
CA GLN A 491 10.14 2.64 25.23
C GLN A 491 11.18 2.72 24.10
N LYS A 492 11.10 1.80 23.14
CA LYS A 492 11.85 1.81 21.90
C LYS A 492 10.91 1.72 20.70
N LEU A 493 11.42 2.22 19.60
CA LEU A 493 10.79 2.23 18.30
C LEU A 493 11.82 1.74 17.29
N GLU A 494 11.46 0.80 16.43
CA GLU A 494 12.26 0.44 15.26
C GLU A 494 11.55 0.95 14.01
N VAL A 495 12.25 1.76 13.22
CA VAL A 495 11.83 2.15 11.88
C VAL A 495 12.65 1.33 10.90
N THR A 496 12.00 0.34 10.28
CA THR A 496 12.61 -0.40 9.17
C THR A 496 12.58 0.46 7.91
N LEU A 497 13.63 0.42 7.12
CA LEU A 497 13.79 1.23 5.93
C LEU A 497 13.58 0.32 4.71
N ALA A 498 12.65 0.69 3.84
CA ALA A 498 12.43 -0.05 2.60
C ALA A 498 13.48 0.37 1.56
N ASN A 499 14.08 -0.61 0.88
CA ASN A 499 15.12 -0.40 -0.14
C ASN A 499 14.76 -1.22 -1.38
N GLY A 500 14.79 -0.60 -2.57
CA GLY A 500 14.42 -1.28 -3.81
C GLY A 500 12.96 -1.78 -3.79
N LEU A 501 12.71 -2.93 -4.42
CA LEU A 501 11.41 -3.61 -4.34
C LEU A 501 11.20 -4.13 -2.92
N ASP A 502 10.01 -3.87 -2.37
CA ASP A 502 9.74 -4.16 -0.97
C ASP A 502 9.31 -5.62 -0.79
N SER A 503 10.30 -6.50 -0.67
CA SER A 503 10.10 -7.95 -0.47
C SER A 503 9.24 -8.29 0.75
N ILE A 504 9.19 -7.42 1.77
CA ILE A 504 8.37 -7.64 2.97
C ILE A 504 6.88 -7.57 2.62
N LEU A 505 6.49 -6.62 1.77
CA LEU A 505 5.10 -6.44 1.33
C LEU A 505 4.74 -7.29 0.12
N GLU A 506 5.73 -7.70 -0.68
CA GLU A 506 5.53 -8.51 -1.89
C GLU A 506 5.51 -10.03 -1.61
N SER A 507 5.96 -10.48 -0.44
CA SER A 507 5.94 -11.91 -0.08
C SER A 507 4.50 -12.44 0.12
N LYS A 508 4.11 -13.46 -0.66
CA LYS A 508 2.76 -14.08 -0.62
C LYS A 508 2.45 -14.84 0.68
N ASP A 509 3.45 -15.17 1.50
CA ASP A 509 3.33 -16.12 2.61
C ASP A 509 3.01 -15.50 4.00
N LYS A 510 2.74 -14.19 4.10
CA LYS A 510 2.64 -13.52 5.41
C LYS A 510 1.47 -12.57 5.58
N GLU A 511 0.24 -13.02 5.32
CA GLU A 511 -0.95 -12.25 5.76
C GLU A 511 -1.00 -12.02 7.28
N HIS A 512 -0.32 -12.85 8.09
CA HIS A 512 -0.32 -12.68 9.55
C HIS A 512 0.70 -11.68 10.10
N ASN A 513 1.74 -11.31 9.35
CA ASN A 513 2.79 -10.41 9.85
C ASN A 513 2.73 -9.00 9.24
N THR A 514 1.93 -8.78 8.18
CA THR A 514 1.70 -7.42 7.64
C THR A 514 0.73 -6.60 8.48
N ASP A 515 -0.14 -7.23 9.27
CA ASP A 515 -1.16 -6.55 10.07
C ASP A 515 -0.60 -5.67 11.20
N THR A 516 0.67 -5.87 11.56
CA THR A 516 1.39 -5.12 12.60
C THR A 516 2.28 -4.01 12.01
N ILE A 517 2.42 -3.96 10.69
CA ILE A 517 3.26 -3.01 9.98
C ILE A 517 2.44 -1.76 9.66
N LEU A 518 2.90 -0.61 10.13
CA LEU A 518 2.44 0.68 9.62
C LEU A 518 3.48 1.25 8.66
N THR A 519 3.07 1.50 7.42
CA THR A 519 3.91 2.13 6.40
C THR A 519 3.86 3.66 6.53
N LEU A 520 5.05 4.27 6.60
CA LEU A 520 5.30 5.70 6.52
C LEU A 520 5.82 6.01 5.12
N GLN A 521 5.25 6.99 4.44
CA GLN A 521 5.68 7.36 3.09
C GLN A 521 6.25 8.76 3.06
N VAL A 522 7.46 8.91 2.52
CA VAL A 522 8.14 10.18 2.29
C VAL A 522 8.44 10.28 0.80
N ILE A 523 7.96 11.34 0.17
CA ILE A 523 8.21 11.61 -1.25
C ILE A 523 9.24 12.73 -1.36
N ASN A 524 10.32 12.45 -2.08
CA ASN A 524 11.37 13.40 -2.33
C ASN A 524 10.86 14.58 -3.17
N GLY A 525 11.18 15.81 -2.75
CA GLY A 525 10.68 17.04 -3.36
C GLY A 525 9.38 17.55 -2.74
N GLY A 526 8.83 16.83 -1.75
CA GLY A 526 7.55 17.18 -1.14
C GLY A 526 6.39 16.69 -2.00
N TYR A 527 5.45 16.00 -1.37
CA TYR A 527 4.23 15.59 -2.02
C TYR A 527 3.09 15.73 -1.03
N GLU A 528 2.19 16.66 -1.32
CA GLU A 528 0.90 16.75 -0.64
C GLU A 528 0.00 15.66 -1.19
N GLU A 529 0.12 14.47 -0.63
CA GLU A 529 -0.92 13.49 -0.83
C GLU A 529 -2.18 13.98 -0.12
N LYS A 530 -3.29 14.11 -0.87
CA LYS A 530 -4.61 14.46 -0.30
C LYS A 530 -5.06 13.53 0.84
N HIS A 531 -4.36 12.44 1.11
CA HIS A 531 -4.66 11.49 2.19
C HIS A 531 -4.55 12.10 3.60
N TRP A 532 -3.83 13.20 3.80
CA TRP A 532 -3.41 13.65 5.13
C TRP A 532 -4.00 14.99 5.60
N GLY A 533 -5.03 15.51 4.92
CA GLY A 533 -5.64 16.78 5.27
C GLY A 533 -7.02 16.97 4.65
N PHE A 534 -7.98 16.09 4.96
CA PHE A 534 -9.37 16.29 4.53
C PHE A 534 -10.11 17.22 5.50
N ARG A 535 -9.74 18.51 5.49
CA ARG A 535 -10.67 19.56 5.89
C ARG A 535 -11.90 19.43 4.98
N GLU A 536 -13.09 19.52 5.54
CA GLU A 536 -14.33 19.53 4.77
C GLU A 536 -14.23 20.57 3.64
N GLU A 537 -14.85 20.27 2.50
CA GLU A 537 -15.16 21.24 1.46
C GLU A 537 -16.12 22.30 2.03
N THR A 538 -15.60 23.21 2.84
CA THR A 538 -16.24 24.47 3.17
C THR A 538 -15.13 25.50 3.40
N GLU A 539 -15.07 26.46 2.48
CA GLU A 539 -14.42 27.76 2.64
C GLU A 539 -12.88 27.76 2.70
N ASN A 540 -12.25 27.86 1.53
CA ASN A 540 -11.15 28.83 1.36
C ASN A 540 -11.76 30.24 1.47
N LYS A 541 -12.09 30.63 2.70
CA LYS A 541 -12.01 32.01 3.14
C LYS A 541 -10.91 32.06 4.18
N ASP A 542 -10.10 33.09 4.07
CA ASP A 542 -9.06 33.47 4.99
C ASP A 542 -9.38 33.06 6.43
N THR A 543 -8.58 32.16 6.98
CA THR A 543 -8.61 31.94 8.43
C THR A 543 -7.82 33.07 9.10
N GLN A 544 -8.38 34.29 9.10
CA GLN A 544 -8.36 35.07 10.33
C GLN A 544 -9.35 34.39 11.28
N ALA A 545 -8.82 33.92 12.40
CA ALA A 545 -9.59 33.24 13.44
C ALA A 545 -10.79 34.07 13.90
N ASN A 546 -11.96 33.44 13.91
CA ASN A 546 -13.08 33.84 14.74
C ASN A 546 -12.68 33.69 16.22
N LEU A 547 -12.18 34.78 16.80
CA LEU A 547 -12.17 35.02 18.23
C LEU A 547 -13.56 35.53 18.63
N LEU A 548 -14.23 34.76 19.49
CA LEU A 548 -15.46 35.15 20.15
C LEU A 548 -15.34 36.53 20.83
N HIS A 549 -16.34 37.36 20.56
CA HIS A 549 -16.67 38.65 21.15
C HIS A 549 -16.11 38.93 22.57
N ILE A 550 -15.29 39.98 22.68
CA ILE A 550 -15.37 40.94 23.79
C ILE A 550 -15.36 42.37 23.20
N THR A 551 -16.38 43.13 23.58
CA THR A 551 -16.69 44.52 23.22
C THR A 551 -15.58 45.53 23.59
N ASN A 552 -15.17 46.41 22.65
CA ASN A 552 -15.48 47.86 22.64
C ASN A 552 -14.59 48.69 21.70
N LYS A 553 -15.25 49.71 21.14
CA LYS A 553 -14.78 51.03 20.66
C LYS A 553 -14.39 51.21 19.18
N GLU A 554 -15.15 52.14 18.60
CA GLU A 554 -15.13 52.74 17.28
C GLU A 554 -13.75 53.27 16.85
N SER A 555 -13.43 53.13 15.56
CA SER A 555 -12.99 54.27 14.75
C SER A 555 -13.15 53.95 13.26
N LYS A 556 -13.66 54.95 12.54
CA LYS A 556 -13.75 55.02 11.08
C LYS A 556 -12.34 55.11 10.50
N ASP A 557 -12.06 54.36 9.43
CA ASP A 557 -11.70 54.96 8.15
C ASP A 557 -11.59 53.91 7.05
N SER A 558 -12.45 54.09 6.06
CA SER A 558 -12.44 53.44 4.77
C SER A 558 -11.33 53.99 3.89
N LYS A 559 -10.41 53.12 3.43
CA LYS A 559 -9.66 53.32 2.18
C LYS A 559 -9.57 52.00 1.44
N ALA A 560 -10.12 52.01 0.22
CA ALA A 560 -10.02 50.95 -0.76
C ALA A 560 -8.54 50.67 -1.11
N THR A 561 -8.18 49.40 -1.17
CA THR A 561 -6.92 48.95 -1.76
C THR A 561 -7.26 48.03 -2.92
N GLN A 562 -6.83 48.44 -4.10
CA GLN A 562 -6.99 47.77 -5.39
C GLN A 562 -6.13 46.49 -5.36
N GLU A 563 -6.76 45.32 -5.40
CA GLU A 563 -6.05 44.03 -5.56
C GLU A 563 -5.49 43.94 -6.97
N ASN A 564 -4.17 43.74 -7.05
CA ASN A 564 -3.46 43.48 -8.29
C ASN A 564 -3.75 42.02 -8.70
N LYS A 565 -4.56 41.80 -9.74
CA LYS A 565 -4.84 40.47 -10.29
C LYS A 565 -3.88 40.21 -11.45
N ASP A 566 -2.75 39.59 -11.16
CA ASP A 566 -1.83 39.16 -12.21
C ASP A 566 -2.50 38.08 -13.09
N LYS A 567 -2.34 38.21 -14.41
CA LYS A 567 -2.90 37.29 -15.40
C LYS A 567 -2.13 35.98 -15.40
N GLN A 568 -2.81 34.87 -15.09
CA GLN A 568 -2.20 33.55 -15.01
C GLN A 568 -3.07 32.46 -15.67
N ILE A 569 -2.44 31.47 -16.30
CA ILE A 569 -3.09 30.21 -16.68
C ILE A 569 -2.96 29.24 -15.51
N LEU A 570 -4.08 28.76 -14.99
CA LEU A 570 -4.14 27.87 -13.83
C LEU A 570 -4.07 26.39 -14.23
N GLU A 571 -4.67 26.04 -15.36
CA GLU A 571 -4.81 24.65 -15.78
C GLU A 571 -5.01 24.56 -17.30
N VAL A 572 -4.39 23.56 -17.94
CA VAL A 572 -4.65 23.19 -19.33
C VAL A 572 -4.90 21.69 -19.38
N TYR A 573 -6.01 21.26 -19.98
CA TYR A 573 -6.35 19.83 -20.09
C TYR A 573 -7.16 19.53 -21.35
N PHE A 574 -7.23 18.24 -21.70
CA PHE A 574 -8.01 17.76 -22.83
C PHE A 574 -9.30 17.05 -22.40
N SER A 575 -10.29 17.04 -23.28
CA SER A 575 -11.55 16.30 -23.11
C SER A 575 -11.99 15.66 -24.42
N TYR A 576 -12.93 14.73 -24.35
CA TYR A 576 -13.43 13.97 -25.50
C TYR A 576 -14.92 14.23 -25.75
N GLY A 577 -15.31 14.24 -27.03
CA GLY A 577 -16.70 14.32 -27.47
C GLY A 577 -17.37 15.68 -27.23
N GLU A 578 -18.66 15.78 -27.58
CA GLU A 578 -19.45 17.01 -27.42
C GLU A 578 -19.74 17.34 -25.95
N GLU A 579 -19.80 16.33 -25.07
CA GLU A 579 -20.05 16.46 -23.63
C GLU A 579 -18.82 16.90 -22.81
N CYS A 580 -17.67 17.10 -23.46
CA CYS A 580 -16.42 17.55 -22.84
C CYS A 580 -15.98 16.68 -21.64
N GLU A 581 -16.08 15.36 -21.77
CA GLU A 581 -15.61 14.42 -20.76
C GLU A 581 -14.08 14.49 -20.63
N ARG A 582 -13.58 14.87 -19.45
CA ARG A 582 -12.16 15.13 -19.22
C ARG A 582 -11.32 13.86 -19.41
N LEU A 583 -10.31 13.94 -20.27
CA LEU A 583 -9.36 12.84 -20.50
C LEU A 583 -8.49 12.63 -19.27
N GLN A 584 -8.45 11.39 -18.79
CA GLN A 584 -7.61 10.96 -17.65
C GLN A 584 -6.27 10.37 -18.13
N GLU A 585 -6.20 9.85 -19.36
CA GLU A 585 -5.03 9.20 -19.97
C GLU A 585 -5.00 9.44 -21.50
N ASP A 586 -4.14 8.72 -22.24
CA ASP A 586 -3.98 8.81 -23.69
C ASP A 586 -5.28 8.49 -24.47
N SER A 587 -5.60 9.31 -25.47
CA SER A 587 -6.71 9.04 -26.40
C SER A 587 -6.21 8.33 -27.66
N ARG A 588 -6.96 7.31 -28.13
CA ARG A 588 -6.72 6.63 -29.42
C ARG A 588 -7.39 7.34 -30.61
N HIS A 589 -8.20 8.36 -30.35
CA HIS A 589 -8.95 9.12 -31.34
C HIS A 589 -8.63 10.62 -31.18
N SER A 590 -8.13 11.25 -32.25
CA SER A 590 -7.76 12.68 -32.27
C SER A 590 -8.85 13.60 -32.84
N SER A 591 -9.84 13.04 -33.54
CA SER A 591 -10.83 13.77 -34.34
C SER A 591 -11.80 14.63 -33.53
N ASP A 592 -11.98 14.31 -32.25
CA ASP A 592 -12.96 14.92 -31.35
C ASP A 592 -12.38 15.25 -29.96
N VAL A 593 -11.11 15.62 -29.94
CA VAL A 593 -10.41 16.10 -28.74
C VAL A 593 -10.58 17.63 -28.61
N ASN A 594 -11.00 18.08 -27.44
CA ASN A 594 -11.12 19.52 -27.12
C ASN A 594 -10.04 19.92 -26.11
N LEU A 595 -9.53 21.15 -26.21
CA LEU A 595 -8.61 21.75 -25.25
C LEU A 595 -9.35 22.73 -24.34
N HIS A 596 -9.11 22.63 -23.04
CA HIS A 596 -9.62 23.53 -22.01
C HIS A 596 -8.47 24.28 -21.36
N ILE A 597 -8.62 25.59 -21.21
CA ILE A 597 -7.64 26.48 -20.58
C ILE A 597 -8.37 27.24 -19.49
N LYS A 598 -8.00 27.04 -18.22
CA LYS A 598 -8.51 27.83 -17.09
C LYS A 598 -7.53 28.92 -16.74
N THR A 599 -8.04 30.12 -16.52
CA THR A 599 -7.24 31.32 -16.29
C THR A 599 -7.66 32.05 -15.03
N GLN A 600 -6.87 33.03 -14.61
CA GLN A 600 -7.19 33.98 -13.56
C GLN A 600 -6.68 35.36 -13.98
N GLY A 601 -7.44 36.40 -13.64
CA GLY A 601 -7.04 37.78 -13.92
C GLY A 601 -7.28 38.22 -15.37
N TYR A 602 -7.85 37.36 -16.21
CA TYR A 602 -8.27 37.68 -17.58
C TYR A 602 -9.73 38.16 -17.59
N ASP A 603 -10.01 39.16 -18.41
CA ASP A 603 -11.37 39.64 -18.65
C ASP A 603 -12.06 38.83 -19.76
N ASN A 604 -13.39 38.74 -19.71
CA ASN A 604 -14.16 38.06 -20.76
C ASN A 604 -13.95 38.77 -22.11
N GLY A 605 -13.60 38.00 -23.14
CA GLY A 605 -13.25 38.49 -24.48
C GLY A 605 -11.74 38.63 -24.73
N GLU A 606 -10.89 38.47 -23.72
CA GLU A 606 -9.43 38.45 -23.91
C GLU A 606 -8.95 37.14 -24.55
N GLU A 607 -7.87 37.22 -25.34
CA GLU A 607 -7.28 36.07 -26.03
C GLU A 607 -6.09 35.51 -25.24
N VAL A 608 -6.05 34.19 -25.08
CA VAL A 608 -4.91 33.45 -24.54
C VAL A 608 -4.31 32.57 -25.64
N GLU A 609 -2.98 32.63 -25.81
CA GLU A 609 -2.24 31.78 -26.74
C GLU A 609 -1.52 30.67 -25.97
N VAL A 610 -1.66 29.42 -26.44
CA VAL A 610 -0.99 28.24 -25.85
C VAL A 610 -0.20 27.52 -26.93
N ARG A 611 1.06 27.21 -26.62
CA ARG A 611 1.95 26.40 -27.45
C ARG A 611 1.98 24.97 -26.91
N LEU A 612 1.50 24.02 -27.71
CA LEU A 612 1.54 22.59 -27.42
C LEU A 612 2.69 21.95 -28.20
N GLU A 613 3.50 21.12 -27.53
CA GLU A 613 4.62 20.40 -28.13
C GLU A 613 4.46 18.89 -27.85
N SER A 614 4.50 18.09 -28.91
CA SER A 614 4.36 16.64 -28.84
C SER A 614 5.72 15.95 -28.68
N SER A 615 5.70 14.67 -28.29
CA SER A 615 6.91 13.83 -28.12
C SER A 615 7.71 13.59 -29.41
N ASN A 616 7.14 13.90 -30.58
CA ASN A 616 7.83 13.89 -31.88
C ASN A 616 8.27 15.30 -32.34
N ASN A 617 8.32 16.28 -31.43
CA ASN A 617 8.68 17.69 -31.66
C ASN A 617 7.77 18.45 -32.65
N GLN A 618 6.52 18.01 -32.84
CA GLN A 618 5.53 18.82 -33.56
C GLN A 618 4.99 19.89 -32.61
N VAL A 619 4.86 21.12 -33.12
CA VAL A 619 4.39 22.27 -32.35
C VAL A 619 3.06 22.74 -32.92
N LEU A 620 2.05 22.84 -32.06
CA LEU A 620 0.74 23.41 -32.38
C LEU A 620 0.53 24.67 -31.52
N ILE A 621 0.24 25.79 -32.17
CA ILE A 621 -0.09 27.06 -31.47
C ILE A 621 -1.58 27.28 -31.62
N VAL A 622 -2.26 27.45 -30.48
CA VAL A 622 -3.70 27.67 -30.44
C VAL A 622 -4.06 28.89 -29.63
N ARG A 623 -5.16 29.54 -30.03
CA ARG A 623 -5.67 30.75 -29.40
C ARG A 623 -7.10 30.53 -28.96
N GLY A 624 -7.38 30.88 -27.71
CA GLY A 624 -8.71 30.76 -27.10
C GLY A 624 -9.19 32.10 -26.57
N ILE A 625 -10.48 32.40 -26.77
CA ILE A 625 -11.10 33.59 -26.17
C ILE A 625 -11.64 33.21 -24.79
N ILE A 626 -11.26 33.97 -23.78
CA ILE A 626 -11.66 33.76 -22.39
C ILE A 626 -13.13 34.16 -22.20
N GLN A 627 -13.91 33.25 -21.64
CA GLN A 627 -15.25 33.48 -21.09
C GLN A 627 -15.32 32.82 -19.72
N ASP A 628 -15.71 33.58 -18.71
CA ASP A 628 -15.85 33.14 -17.32
C ASP A 628 -14.57 32.47 -16.79
N ASN A 629 -13.42 33.10 -17.07
CA ASN A 629 -12.08 32.62 -16.74
C ASN A 629 -11.68 31.29 -17.41
N GLN A 630 -12.32 30.92 -18.53
CA GLN A 630 -12.00 29.70 -19.27
C GLN A 630 -12.01 29.93 -20.78
N ALA A 631 -11.16 29.22 -21.51
CA ALA A 631 -11.29 29.07 -22.97
C ALA A 631 -11.41 27.59 -23.31
N VAL A 632 -12.34 27.26 -24.20
CA VAL A 632 -12.54 25.90 -24.73
C VAL A 632 -12.40 25.94 -26.25
N ILE A 633 -11.48 25.14 -26.78
CA ILE A 633 -11.22 25.01 -28.21
C ILE A 633 -11.58 23.58 -28.61
N THR A 634 -12.66 23.42 -29.38
CA THR A 634 -13.18 22.11 -29.74
C THR A 634 -12.47 21.54 -30.98
N ASN A 635 -12.33 20.21 -31.02
CA ASN A 635 -11.69 19.49 -32.12
C ASN A 635 -10.31 20.04 -32.52
N ILE A 636 -9.44 20.25 -31.54
CA ILE A 636 -8.18 20.99 -31.67
C ILE A 636 -7.22 20.42 -32.72
N PHE A 637 -7.36 19.13 -33.08
CA PHE A 637 -6.53 18.44 -34.07
C PHE A 637 -7.25 18.18 -35.40
N LYS A 638 -8.41 18.78 -35.64
CA LYS A 638 -9.20 18.50 -36.85
C LYS A 638 -8.55 19.04 -38.13
N ASP A 639 -7.74 20.08 -38.00
CA ASP A 639 -7.06 20.77 -39.12
C ASP A 639 -5.53 20.54 -39.13
N THR A 640 -5.00 19.64 -38.28
CA THR A 640 -3.60 19.17 -38.26
C THR A 640 -3.45 17.85 -38.98
#